data_AF-A0A939JIA5-F1
#
_entry.id   AF-A0A939JIA5-F1
#
_cell.length_a   1.000
_cell.length_b   1.000
_cell.length_c   1.000
_cell.angle_alpha   90.00
_cell.angle_beta   90.00
_cell.angle_gamma   90.00
#
_symmetry.space_group_name_H-M   'P 1'
#
loop_
_entity.id
_entity.type
_entity.pdbx_description
1 polymer ?
#
loop_
_entity_poly.entity_id
_entity_poly.type
_entity_poly.pdbx_seq_one_letter_code
_entity_poly.pdbx_strand_id
1 'polypeptide(L)'
;MSTSRNEFNLSFDLIDCRGCGISRVRGVRCPDCEARPAPWEIDHRTLSRIAVAKGAMLLIDQPTPVPLVETFTLDDCSQIFERLDGWLSRFFQALKSVTSEGSDCEEQLLSAISDIACERALISATPRLRPWARIIEYTDRCVARLIEMARCYLQALCSATPLEAQKKAGHAQDQLDAATLEIAGLGGLSELLGALIISDKIDEKLTVLILQAQIECNASDLTTLSSAADESLRTILQAPMTSSGVAGLQFVLQDVAAHIHGDRQRFRHIVSSTYSLFTQDPSLLSVLASSQDFLPDLRESLLELYDASAQATHVINGSSITRQVGRAMVDIAASLVEGPGQLVAIALLAGTGRKSRSYDKLRQDDATGLLRATRAHADLEHLVQGFNLDIRTAQAHRMVRYADDGIEFETRSGSGQLNWHELIDQILTAYESAMGCIVGLQAALAESGVSTHDADFYKTLGISPAEMSVIGLILQGCENATVAEEDDHWIIALTPPGPGTLTILAGRIASLIPYEIQHLTLVAEIASEVHVFTGPVAPMRSFSKGDVDGDQFGIAIVRLLHHWEYDGESYMTPDRFRRWAAYQVFLAQTGGIGNPIPRLRALRSLASELCDNDLVEVLTATMRSVRLGDDIDPDTSRLIDKLSDWGSQSLDFEPI
;
A
#
# COMPACT_ATOMS: atom_id res chain seq x y z
N MET A 1 -8.79 -28.19 -9.03
CA MET A 1 -10.16 -28.78 -9.03
C MET A 1 -11.10 -27.59 -9.28
N SER A 2 -11.57 -27.25 -10.48
CA SER A 2 -12.53 -27.91 -11.37
C SER A 2 -12.38 -27.28 -12.78
N THR A 3 -11.58 -27.88 -13.67
CA THR A 3 -11.23 -27.29 -14.98
C THR A 3 -12.11 -27.76 -16.15
N SER A 4 -13.24 -28.44 -15.91
CA SER A 4 -14.02 -29.07 -16.99
C SER A 4 -15.51 -28.71 -17.06
N ARG A 5 -15.99 -27.70 -16.31
CA ARG A 5 -17.45 -27.45 -16.26
C ARG A 5 -18.03 -26.66 -17.45
N ASN A 6 -17.23 -25.87 -18.18
CA ASN A 6 -17.75 -24.93 -19.18
C ASN A 6 -17.04 -25.02 -20.55
N GLU A 7 -17.09 -26.19 -21.21
CA GLU A 7 -16.54 -26.33 -22.57
C GLU A 7 -17.57 -25.88 -23.63
N PHE A 8 -17.23 -24.82 -24.40
CA PHE A 8 -18.06 -24.33 -25.50
C PHE A 8 -17.81 -25.14 -26.78
N ASN A 9 -18.82 -25.93 -27.18
CA ASN A 9 -18.76 -26.77 -28.37
C ASN A 9 -19.74 -26.29 -29.44
N LEU A 10 -19.22 -25.95 -30.63
CA LEU A 10 -20.01 -25.54 -31.80
C LEU A 10 -19.70 -26.46 -32.99
N SER A 11 -20.73 -27.14 -33.51
CA SER A 11 -20.60 -28.01 -34.68
C SER A 11 -21.09 -27.34 -35.97
N PHE A 12 -20.46 -27.70 -37.09
CA PHE A 12 -20.79 -27.22 -38.44
C PHE A 12 -21.00 -28.41 -39.37
N ASP A 13 -22.06 -28.35 -40.18
CA ASP A 13 -22.32 -29.38 -41.19
C ASP A 13 -21.39 -29.21 -42.40
N LEU A 14 -20.67 -30.28 -42.76
CA LEU A 14 -19.77 -30.31 -43.91
C LEU A 14 -20.46 -30.95 -45.12
N ILE A 15 -20.16 -30.43 -46.31
CA ILE A 15 -20.59 -30.98 -47.61
C ILE A 15 -19.42 -30.95 -48.60
N ASP A 16 -19.42 -31.84 -49.58
CA ASP A 16 -18.39 -31.83 -50.62
C ASP A 16 -18.65 -30.72 -51.65
N CYS A 17 -17.61 -29.96 -51.97
CA CYS A 17 -17.68 -28.90 -52.95
C CYS A 17 -17.89 -29.47 -54.36
N ARG A 18 -18.96 -29.05 -55.05
CA ARG A 18 -19.22 -29.47 -56.44
C ARG A 18 -18.19 -28.98 -57.46
N GLY A 19 -17.38 -27.98 -57.12
CA GLY A 19 -16.33 -27.44 -58.00
C GLY A 19 -15.02 -28.21 -57.92
N CYS A 20 -14.50 -28.44 -56.71
CA CYS A 20 -13.17 -29.04 -56.50
C CYS A 20 -13.18 -30.34 -55.67
N GLY A 21 -14.32 -30.81 -55.17
CA GLY A 21 -14.45 -32.05 -54.40
C GLY A 21 -14.03 -31.98 -52.93
N ILE A 22 -13.50 -30.85 -52.45
CA ILE A 22 -13.05 -30.68 -51.06
C ILE A 22 -14.25 -30.42 -50.13
N SER A 23 -14.22 -30.99 -48.93
CA SER A 23 -15.25 -30.77 -47.90
C SER A 23 -15.22 -29.32 -47.40
N ARG A 24 -16.37 -28.64 -47.44
CA ARG A 24 -16.57 -27.26 -46.96
C ARG A 24 -17.80 -27.16 -46.07
N VAL A 25 -17.90 -26.07 -45.32
CA VAL A 25 -19.10 -25.77 -44.52
C VAL A 25 -20.30 -25.51 -45.45
N ARG A 26 -21.44 -26.15 -45.15
CA ARG A 26 -22.70 -25.95 -45.86
C ARG A 26 -23.10 -24.48 -45.85
N GLY A 27 -23.50 -23.93 -46.99
CA GLY A 27 -23.95 -22.54 -47.09
C GLY A 27 -22.82 -21.49 -47.10
N VAL A 28 -21.55 -21.89 -47.05
CA VAL A 28 -20.37 -21.01 -47.12
C VAL A 28 -19.62 -21.23 -48.44
N ARG A 29 -18.96 -20.20 -48.97
CA ARG A 29 -18.12 -20.32 -50.18
C ARG A 29 -17.00 -21.32 -49.97
N CYS A 30 -16.65 -22.06 -51.02
CA CYS A 30 -15.50 -22.97 -50.96
C CYS A 30 -14.20 -22.17 -50.76
N PRO A 31 -13.35 -22.51 -49.78
CA PRO A 31 -12.10 -21.79 -49.55
C PRO A 31 -11.09 -21.96 -50.69
N ASP A 32 -11.12 -23.08 -51.42
CA ASP A 32 -10.11 -23.38 -52.46
C ASP A 32 -10.49 -22.91 -53.87
N CYS A 33 -11.74 -23.11 -54.28
CA CYS A 33 -12.20 -22.79 -55.65
C CYS A 33 -13.22 -21.64 -55.70
N GLU A 34 -13.51 -21.01 -54.56
CA GLU A 34 -14.45 -19.88 -54.42
C GLU A 34 -15.90 -20.15 -54.89
N ALA A 35 -16.24 -21.41 -55.17
CA ALA A 35 -17.57 -21.79 -55.60
C ALA A 35 -18.63 -21.29 -54.59
N ARG A 36 -19.63 -20.57 -55.11
CA ARG A 36 -20.73 -20.03 -54.29
C ARG A 36 -21.66 -21.15 -53.83
N PRO A 37 -22.20 -21.07 -52.60
CA PRO A 37 -23.19 -22.02 -52.11
C PRO A 37 -24.45 -21.98 -52.99
N ALA A 38 -25.02 -23.14 -53.28
CA ALA A 38 -26.24 -23.22 -54.06
C ALA A 38 -27.48 -22.75 -53.25
N PRO A 39 -28.56 -22.27 -53.91
CA PRO A 39 -29.73 -21.71 -53.22
C PRO A 39 -30.44 -22.65 -52.24
N TRP A 40 -30.27 -23.97 -52.37
CA TRP A 40 -30.86 -24.99 -51.50
C TRP A 40 -29.92 -25.45 -50.38
N GLU A 41 -28.69 -24.93 -50.28
CA GLU A 41 -27.75 -25.24 -49.20
C GLU A 41 -28.10 -24.45 -47.93
N ILE A 42 -29.32 -24.64 -47.44
CA ILE A 42 -29.82 -23.97 -46.23
C ILE A 42 -29.55 -24.87 -45.03
N ASP A 43 -28.89 -24.31 -44.02
CA ASP A 43 -28.73 -24.92 -42.71
C ASP A 43 -29.69 -24.24 -41.73
N HIS A 44 -30.85 -24.87 -41.51
CA HIS A 44 -31.90 -24.36 -40.62
C HIS A 44 -31.43 -24.25 -39.17
N ARG A 45 -30.51 -25.12 -38.72
CA ARG A 45 -29.93 -25.09 -37.38
C ARG A 45 -29.04 -23.86 -37.21
N THR A 46 -28.16 -23.61 -38.18
CA THR A 46 -27.33 -22.40 -38.20
C THR A 46 -28.18 -21.13 -38.27
N LEU A 47 -29.24 -21.10 -39.08
CA LEU A 47 -30.15 -19.94 -39.15
C LEU A 47 -30.88 -19.68 -37.83
N SER A 48 -31.42 -20.72 -37.18
CA SER A 48 -32.10 -20.60 -35.88
C SER A 48 -31.15 -20.09 -34.81
N ARG A 49 -29.96 -20.70 -34.70
CA ARG A 49 -28.87 -20.28 -33.79
C ARG A 49 -28.49 -18.81 -33.99
N ILE A 50 -28.31 -18.37 -35.24
CA ILE A 50 -27.97 -16.97 -35.56
C ILE A 50 -29.10 -16.04 -35.14
N ALA A 51 -30.37 -16.41 -35.37
CA ALA A 51 -31.51 -15.58 -35.01
C ALA A 51 -31.58 -15.38 -33.48
N VAL A 52 -31.49 -16.47 -32.71
CA VAL A 52 -31.48 -16.44 -31.24
C VAL A 52 -30.29 -15.63 -30.70
N ALA A 53 -29.08 -15.85 -31.22
CA ALA A 53 -27.89 -15.12 -30.79
C ALA A 53 -27.98 -13.61 -31.11
N LYS A 54 -28.54 -13.23 -32.26
CA LYS A 54 -28.78 -11.82 -32.60
C LYS A 54 -29.85 -11.19 -31.69
N GLY A 55 -30.92 -11.91 -31.39
CA GLY A 55 -31.94 -11.46 -30.43
C GLY A 55 -31.34 -11.19 -29.05
N ALA A 56 -30.49 -12.10 -28.57
CA ALA A 56 -29.74 -11.95 -27.34
C ALA A 56 -28.76 -10.75 -27.38
N MET A 57 -28.01 -10.56 -28.47
CA MET A 57 -27.13 -9.39 -28.62
C MET A 57 -27.90 -8.07 -28.56
N LEU A 58 -29.09 -7.99 -29.17
CA LEU A 58 -29.92 -6.79 -29.12
C LEU A 58 -30.40 -6.46 -27.71
N LEU A 59 -30.61 -7.46 -26.84
CA LEU A 59 -30.99 -7.23 -25.44
C LEU A 59 -29.85 -6.64 -24.60
N ILE A 60 -28.60 -7.04 -24.87
CA ILE A 60 -27.42 -6.49 -24.14
C ILE A 60 -27.32 -4.97 -24.30
N ASP A 61 -27.72 -4.45 -25.46
CA ASP A 61 -27.61 -3.04 -25.81
C ASP A 61 -28.87 -2.23 -25.47
N GLN A 62 -29.94 -2.89 -25.00
CA GLN A 62 -31.16 -2.21 -24.60
C GLN A 62 -30.99 -1.58 -23.21
N PRO A 63 -31.51 -0.35 -23.00
CA PRO A 63 -31.52 0.26 -21.69
C PRO A 63 -32.46 -0.54 -20.77
N THR A 64 -31.87 -1.18 -19.77
CA THR A 64 -32.61 -1.86 -18.70
C THR A 64 -33.20 -0.82 -17.73
N PRO A 65 -34.43 -1.02 -17.22
CA PRO A 65 -34.96 -0.19 -16.16
C PRO A 65 -34.00 -0.18 -14.97
N VAL A 66 -33.64 1.01 -14.50
CA VAL A 66 -32.78 1.17 -13.34
C VAL A 66 -33.59 0.80 -12.10
N PRO A 67 -33.21 -0.25 -11.35
CA PRO A 67 -33.84 -0.52 -10.07
C PRO A 67 -33.56 0.65 -9.12
N LEU A 68 -34.49 0.91 -8.19
CA LEU A 68 -34.25 1.87 -7.13
C LEU A 68 -33.21 1.24 -6.19
N VAL A 69 -31.97 1.70 -6.27
CA VAL A 69 -30.87 1.16 -5.47
C VAL A 69 -30.82 1.94 -4.17
N GLU A 70 -31.09 1.26 -3.06
CA GLU A 70 -30.81 1.78 -1.73
C GLU A 70 -29.28 1.84 -1.48
N THR A 71 -28.89 2.23 -0.28
CA THR A 71 -27.50 2.32 0.14
C THR A 71 -26.74 1.00 -0.01
N PHE A 72 -25.58 1.03 -0.67
CA PHE A 72 -24.74 -0.14 -0.94
C PHE A 72 -23.89 -0.55 0.26
N THR A 73 -23.82 -1.85 0.51
CA THR A 73 -23.08 -2.50 1.59
C THR A 73 -22.16 -3.61 1.05
N LEU A 74 -21.27 -4.15 1.90
CA LEU A 74 -20.47 -5.33 1.57
C LEU A 74 -21.33 -6.59 1.33
N ASP A 75 -22.48 -6.68 1.99
CA ASP A 75 -23.40 -7.79 1.79
C ASP A 75 -23.99 -7.72 0.38
N ASP A 76 -24.35 -6.53 -0.11
CA ASP A 76 -24.82 -6.34 -1.49
C ASP A 76 -23.76 -6.77 -2.51
N CYS A 77 -22.49 -6.49 -2.23
CA CYS A 77 -21.38 -6.96 -3.06
C CYS A 77 -21.31 -8.49 -3.10
N SER A 78 -21.37 -9.14 -1.94
CA SER A 78 -21.37 -10.60 -1.82
C SER A 78 -22.56 -11.22 -2.57
N GLN A 79 -23.75 -10.65 -2.40
CA GLN A 79 -24.95 -11.07 -3.11
C GLN A 79 -24.84 -10.90 -4.63
N ILE A 80 -24.23 -9.81 -5.12
CA ILE A 80 -23.94 -9.63 -6.56
C ILE A 80 -23.05 -10.78 -7.05
N PHE A 81 -21.97 -11.11 -6.34
CA PHE A 81 -21.08 -12.20 -6.76
C PHE A 81 -21.74 -13.58 -6.72
N GLU A 82 -22.57 -13.85 -5.71
CA GLU A 82 -23.38 -15.08 -5.69
C GLU A 82 -24.32 -15.17 -6.90
N ARG A 83 -24.98 -14.06 -7.26
CA ARG A 83 -25.83 -13.99 -8.46
C ARG A 83 -25.02 -14.14 -9.74
N LEU A 84 -23.82 -13.56 -9.82
CA LEU A 84 -22.93 -13.68 -10.99
C LEU A 84 -22.36 -15.10 -11.16
N ASP A 85 -22.02 -15.78 -10.07
CA ASP A 85 -21.57 -17.20 -10.10
C ASP A 85 -22.71 -18.11 -10.61
N GLY A 86 -23.91 -17.94 -10.06
CA GLY A 86 -25.11 -18.63 -10.52
C GLY A 86 -25.48 -18.27 -11.97
N TRP A 87 -25.27 -17.02 -12.38
CA TRP A 87 -25.48 -16.56 -13.75
C TRP A 87 -24.53 -17.23 -14.74
N LEU A 88 -23.24 -17.32 -14.44
CA LEU A 88 -22.23 -17.87 -15.36
C LEU A 88 -22.59 -19.31 -15.76
N SER A 89 -22.98 -20.12 -14.77
CA SER A 89 -23.43 -21.49 -14.99
C SER A 89 -24.68 -21.57 -15.88
N ARG A 90 -25.68 -20.71 -15.62
CA ARG A 90 -26.92 -20.63 -16.43
C ARG A 90 -26.64 -20.16 -17.85
N PHE A 91 -25.73 -19.21 -18.04
CA PHE A 91 -25.35 -18.70 -19.36
C PHE A 91 -24.68 -19.79 -20.22
N PHE A 92 -23.70 -20.52 -19.68
CA PHE A 92 -23.07 -21.63 -20.43
C PHE A 92 -24.04 -22.78 -20.71
N GLN A 93 -24.96 -23.07 -19.79
CA GLN A 93 -26.03 -24.03 -20.04
C GLN A 93 -26.95 -23.58 -21.18
N ALA A 94 -27.35 -22.31 -21.20
CA ALA A 94 -28.17 -21.74 -22.28
C ALA A 94 -27.45 -21.80 -23.63
N LEU A 95 -26.15 -21.44 -23.68
CA LEU A 95 -25.33 -21.58 -24.89
C LEU A 95 -25.32 -23.03 -25.40
N LYS A 96 -25.17 -24.00 -24.51
CA LYS A 96 -25.19 -25.43 -24.87
C LYS A 96 -26.57 -25.86 -25.38
N SER A 97 -27.66 -25.39 -24.78
CA SER A 97 -29.03 -25.65 -25.25
C SER A 97 -29.25 -25.11 -26.67
N VAL A 98 -28.73 -23.92 -26.98
CA VAL A 98 -28.80 -23.32 -28.33
C VAL A 98 -28.00 -24.14 -29.33
N THR A 99 -26.85 -24.71 -28.94
CA THR A 99 -26.07 -25.55 -29.85
C THR A 99 -26.67 -26.93 -30.04
N SER A 100 -27.36 -27.52 -29.05
CA SER A 100 -27.91 -28.89 -29.10
C SER A 100 -29.39 -29.02 -29.50
N GLU A 101 -30.06 -27.95 -29.94
CA GLU A 101 -31.48 -27.95 -30.34
C GLU A 101 -32.46 -28.34 -29.21
N GLY A 102 -32.22 -27.87 -27.98
CA GLY A 102 -33.17 -28.06 -26.88
C GLY A 102 -34.47 -27.26 -27.06
N SER A 103 -35.60 -27.79 -26.55
CA SER A 103 -36.79 -26.96 -26.32
C SER A 103 -36.45 -25.82 -25.33
N ASP A 104 -37.04 -24.65 -25.52
CA ASP A 104 -36.88 -23.46 -24.65
C ASP A 104 -35.47 -22.82 -24.64
N CYS A 105 -34.61 -23.17 -25.60
CA CYS A 105 -33.24 -22.65 -25.67
C CYS A 105 -33.15 -21.12 -25.90
N GLU A 106 -34.10 -20.54 -26.64
CA GLU A 106 -34.19 -19.09 -26.84
C GLU A 106 -34.52 -18.36 -25.53
N GLU A 107 -35.55 -18.81 -24.81
CA GLU A 107 -35.98 -18.21 -23.54
C GLU A 107 -34.86 -18.27 -22.49
N GLN A 108 -34.17 -19.40 -22.37
CA GLN A 108 -33.04 -19.56 -21.44
C GLN A 108 -31.90 -18.56 -21.74
N LEU A 109 -31.54 -18.38 -23.02
CA LEU A 109 -30.47 -17.46 -23.38
C LEU A 109 -30.88 -16.00 -23.20
N LEU A 110 -32.09 -15.64 -23.62
CA LEU A 110 -32.61 -14.28 -23.44
C LEU A 110 -32.75 -13.91 -21.96
N SER A 111 -33.20 -14.85 -21.11
CA SER A 111 -33.25 -14.66 -19.66
C SER A 111 -31.85 -14.47 -19.07
N ALA A 112 -30.87 -15.30 -19.42
CA ALA A 112 -29.50 -15.13 -18.92
C ALA A 112 -28.90 -13.77 -19.33
N ILE A 113 -29.17 -13.31 -20.56
CA ILE A 113 -28.71 -11.99 -21.02
C ILE A 113 -29.44 -10.85 -20.29
N SER A 114 -30.74 -11.00 -20.04
CA SER A 114 -31.49 -10.02 -19.25
C SER A 114 -30.92 -9.90 -17.82
N ASP A 115 -30.58 -11.01 -17.18
CA ASP A 115 -30.03 -11.04 -15.82
C ASP A 115 -28.73 -10.22 -15.72
N ILE A 116 -27.76 -10.43 -16.62
CA ILE A 116 -26.50 -9.67 -16.59
C ILE A 116 -26.69 -8.19 -16.96
N ALA A 117 -27.67 -7.88 -17.82
CA ALA A 117 -28.03 -6.50 -18.11
C ALA A 117 -28.67 -5.79 -16.91
N CYS A 118 -29.44 -6.53 -16.09
CA CYS A 118 -29.97 -6.04 -14.82
C CYS A 118 -28.84 -5.76 -13.81
N GLU A 119 -27.87 -6.66 -13.66
CA GLU A 119 -26.73 -6.43 -12.76
C GLU A 119 -25.92 -5.20 -13.19
N ARG A 120 -25.66 -5.03 -14.49
CA ARG A 120 -25.02 -3.81 -15.01
C ARG A 120 -25.80 -2.54 -14.67
N ALA A 121 -27.11 -2.56 -14.86
CA ALA A 121 -27.96 -1.40 -14.57
C ALA A 121 -28.00 -1.07 -13.07
N LEU A 122 -28.06 -2.09 -12.22
CA LEU A 122 -27.96 -1.97 -10.76
C LEU A 122 -26.64 -1.29 -10.38
N ILE A 123 -25.51 -1.86 -10.78
CA ILE A 123 -24.17 -1.33 -10.44
C ILE A 123 -23.96 0.07 -11.04
N SER A 124 -24.44 0.31 -12.25
CA SER A 124 -24.36 1.64 -12.89
C SER A 124 -25.14 2.70 -12.09
N ALA A 125 -26.23 2.33 -11.44
CA ALA A 125 -27.04 3.24 -10.64
C ALA A 125 -26.55 3.42 -9.19
N THR A 126 -25.77 2.48 -8.66
CA THR A 126 -25.26 2.53 -7.28
C THR A 126 -24.37 3.76 -7.04
N PRO A 127 -24.66 4.63 -6.05
CA PRO A 127 -23.79 5.77 -5.73
C PRO A 127 -22.36 5.35 -5.39
N ARG A 128 -21.35 6.07 -5.90
CA ARG A 128 -19.92 5.82 -5.63
C ARG A 128 -19.48 6.59 -4.38
N LEU A 129 -20.01 6.18 -3.23
CA LEU A 129 -19.69 6.78 -1.93
C LEU A 129 -18.54 6.04 -1.26
N ARG A 130 -17.64 6.76 -0.59
CA ARG A 130 -16.58 6.15 0.23
C ARG A 130 -17.19 5.43 1.44
N PRO A 131 -16.61 4.30 1.90
CA PRO A 131 -15.41 3.64 1.40
C PRO A 131 -15.67 2.67 0.23
N TRP A 132 -16.92 2.55 -0.23
CA TRP A 132 -17.35 1.52 -1.17
C TRP A 132 -17.10 1.84 -2.64
N ALA A 133 -16.79 3.10 -2.96
CA ALA A 133 -16.60 3.57 -4.33
C ALA A 133 -15.71 2.64 -5.15
N ARG A 134 -14.56 2.23 -4.61
CA ARG A 134 -13.61 1.37 -5.32
C ARG A 134 -14.08 -0.08 -5.45
N ILE A 135 -14.76 -0.61 -4.44
CA ILE A 135 -15.39 -1.93 -4.53
C ILE A 135 -16.41 -1.94 -5.67
N ILE A 136 -17.25 -0.91 -5.75
CA ILE A 136 -18.24 -0.75 -6.82
C ILE A 136 -17.55 -0.65 -8.20
N GLU A 137 -16.43 0.07 -8.30
CA GLU A 137 -15.65 0.14 -9.55
C GLU A 137 -15.09 -1.21 -10.00
N TYR A 138 -14.56 -2.03 -9.09
CA TYR A 138 -14.11 -3.39 -9.42
C TYR A 138 -15.28 -4.27 -9.88
N THR A 139 -16.40 -4.19 -9.18
CA THR A 139 -17.62 -4.92 -9.55
C THR A 139 -18.15 -4.47 -10.92
N ASP A 140 -18.16 -3.17 -11.22
CA ASP A 140 -18.54 -2.62 -12.52
C ASP A 140 -17.62 -3.11 -13.65
N ARG A 141 -16.30 -3.07 -13.44
CA ARG A 141 -15.32 -3.61 -14.39
C ARG A 141 -15.54 -5.11 -14.61
N CYS A 142 -15.75 -5.89 -13.55
CA CYS A 142 -16.02 -7.32 -13.65
C CYS A 142 -17.28 -7.60 -14.49
N VAL A 143 -18.40 -6.94 -14.19
CA VAL A 143 -19.64 -7.11 -14.97
C VAL A 143 -19.46 -6.66 -16.42
N ALA A 144 -18.72 -5.58 -16.68
CA ALA A 144 -18.39 -5.17 -18.05
C ALA A 144 -17.59 -6.24 -18.81
N ARG A 145 -16.62 -6.91 -18.15
CA ARG A 145 -15.88 -8.04 -18.74
C ARG A 145 -16.78 -9.23 -19.04
N LEU A 146 -17.68 -9.59 -18.13
CA LEU A 146 -18.62 -10.69 -18.33
C LEU A 146 -19.62 -10.41 -19.46
N ILE A 147 -20.05 -9.16 -19.63
CA ILE A 147 -20.90 -8.76 -20.76
C ILE A 147 -20.14 -8.86 -22.09
N GLU A 148 -18.88 -8.43 -22.13
CA GLU A 148 -18.07 -8.55 -23.34
C GLU A 148 -17.74 -10.02 -23.65
N MET A 149 -17.50 -10.85 -22.64
CA MET A 149 -17.41 -12.30 -22.77
C MET A 149 -18.69 -12.86 -23.42
N ALA A 150 -19.86 -12.51 -22.89
CA ALA A 150 -21.14 -12.97 -23.42
C ALA A 150 -21.32 -12.56 -24.89
N ARG A 151 -21.01 -11.29 -25.24
CA ARG A 151 -21.03 -10.81 -26.63
C ARG A 151 -20.11 -11.61 -27.54
N CYS A 152 -18.88 -11.92 -27.11
CA CYS A 152 -17.94 -12.71 -27.89
C CYS A 152 -18.46 -14.14 -28.15
N TYR A 153 -19.08 -14.79 -27.16
CA TYR A 153 -19.72 -16.09 -27.38
C TYR A 153 -20.94 -16.02 -28.30
N LEU A 154 -21.78 -14.99 -28.17
CA LEU A 154 -22.90 -14.76 -29.09
C LEU A 154 -22.42 -14.49 -30.53
N GLN A 155 -21.31 -13.78 -30.70
CA GLN A 155 -20.65 -13.59 -32.00
C GLN A 155 -20.08 -14.91 -32.54
N ALA A 156 -19.56 -15.78 -31.67
CA ALA A 156 -19.11 -17.13 -32.07
C ALA A 156 -20.28 -17.97 -32.60
N LEU A 157 -21.45 -17.92 -31.94
CA LEU A 157 -22.69 -18.54 -32.45
C LEU A 157 -23.12 -17.96 -33.80
N CYS A 158 -22.85 -16.68 -34.06
CA CYS A 158 -23.16 -16.03 -35.33
C CYS A 158 -22.16 -16.32 -36.46
N SER A 159 -21.01 -16.93 -36.16
CA SER A 159 -19.91 -17.07 -37.11
C SER A 159 -20.24 -18.07 -38.23
N ALA A 160 -19.76 -17.77 -39.44
CA ALA A 160 -20.01 -18.58 -40.62
C ALA A 160 -19.05 -19.78 -40.72
N THR A 161 -17.87 -19.66 -40.13
CA THR A 161 -16.82 -20.69 -40.20
C THR A 161 -16.34 -21.13 -38.80
N PRO A 162 -15.82 -22.37 -38.67
CA PRO A 162 -15.21 -22.84 -37.43
C PRO A 162 -14.07 -21.94 -36.93
N LEU A 163 -13.22 -21.46 -37.85
CA LEU A 163 -12.07 -20.61 -37.50
C LEU A 163 -12.49 -19.26 -36.91
N GLU A 164 -13.51 -18.62 -37.48
CA GLU A 164 -14.07 -17.38 -36.94
C GLU A 164 -14.69 -17.62 -35.56
N ALA A 165 -15.47 -18.70 -35.41
CA ALA A 165 -16.08 -19.05 -34.13
C ALA A 165 -15.02 -19.30 -33.04
N GLN A 166 -13.95 -20.02 -33.37
CA GLN A 166 -12.82 -20.27 -32.47
C GLN A 166 -12.12 -18.97 -32.07
N LYS A 167 -11.87 -18.06 -33.02
CA LYS A 167 -11.26 -16.77 -32.71
C LYS A 167 -12.13 -15.95 -31.76
N LYS A 168 -13.44 -15.94 -31.96
CA LYS A 168 -14.39 -15.24 -31.09
C LYS A 168 -14.51 -15.88 -29.71
N ALA A 169 -14.52 -17.22 -29.64
CA ALA A 169 -14.48 -17.94 -28.36
C ALA A 169 -13.16 -17.68 -27.59
N GLY A 170 -12.02 -17.60 -28.30
CA GLY A 170 -10.74 -17.21 -27.70
C GLY A 170 -10.81 -15.83 -27.04
N HIS A 171 -11.35 -14.82 -27.74
CA HIS A 171 -11.58 -13.50 -27.14
C HIS A 171 -12.56 -13.51 -25.96
N ALA A 172 -13.55 -14.40 -25.97
CA ALA A 172 -14.44 -14.57 -24.82
C ALA A 172 -13.67 -15.11 -23.61
N GLN A 173 -12.78 -16.09 -23.80
CA GLN A 173 -11.91 -16.60 -22.75
C GLN A 173 -10.98 -15.50 -22.21
N ASP A 174 -10.37 -14.67 -23.08
CA ASP A 174 -9.55 -13.54 -22.65
C ASP A 174 -10.33 -12.58 -21.72
N GLN A 175 -11.62 -12.35 -21.98
CA GLN A 175 -12.46 -11.51 -21.11
C GLN A 175 -12.82 -12.20 -19.79
N LEU A 176 -13.01 -13.52 -19.79
CA LEU A 176 -13.24 -14.29 -18.56
C LEU A 176 -12.00 -14.31 -17.66
N ASP A 177 -10.81 -14.47 -18.26
CA ASP A 177 -9.53 -14.39 -17.56
C ASP A 177 -9.32 -12.97 -16.99
N ALA A 178 -9.66 -11.92 -17.76
CA ALA A 178 -9.63 -10.55 -17.28
C ALA A 178 -10.63 -10.30 -16.13
N ALA A 179 -11.84 -10.87 -16.18
CA ALA A 179 -12.80 -10.80 -15.08
C ALA A 179 -12.26 -11.46 -13.80
N THR A 180 -11.53 -12.56 -13.94
CA THR A 180 -10.86 -13.26 -12.82
C THR A 180 -9.81 -12.36 -12.15
N LEU A 181 -9.07 -11.57 -12.92
CA LEU A 181 -8.12 -10.59 -12.38
C LEU A 181 -8.83 -9.46 -11.61
N GLU A 182 -9.98 -8.97 -12.09
CA GLU A 182 -10.76 -7.95 -11.37
C GLU A 182 -11.31 -8.50 -10.04
N ILE A 183 -11.77 -9.76 -10.02
CA ILE A 183 -12.24 -10.45 -8.80
C ILE A 183 -11.10 -10.63 -7.81
N ALA A 184 -9.91 -11.04 -8.27
CA ALA A 184 -8.73 -11.16 -7.41
C ALA A 184 -8.33 -9.81 -6.80
N GLY A 185 -8.37 -8.73 -7.61
CA GLY A 185 -8.13 -7.37 -7.14
C GLY A 185 -9.15 -6.90 -6.10
N LEU A 186 -10.43 -7.23 -6.29
CA LEU A 186 -11.47 -6.96 -5.31
C LEU A 186 -11.26 -7.74 -4.00
N GLY A 187 -10.89 -9.02 -4.10
CA GLY A 187 -10.59 -9.86 -2.94
C GLY A 187 -9.50 -9.24 -2.08
N GLY A 188 -8.36 -8.88 -2.70
CA GLY A 188 -7.27 -8.20 -2.00
C GLY A 188 -7.67 -6.86 -1.38
N LEU A 189 -8.47 -6.05 -2.09
CA LEU A 189 -9.00 -4.78 -1.55
C LEU A 189 -9.92 -5.01 -0.34
N SER A 190 -10.78 -6.03 -0.41
CA SER A 190 -11.73 -6.36 0.66
C SER A 190 -11.02 -6.88 1.90
N GLU A 191 -9.96 -7.68 1.73
CA GLU A 191 -9.08 -8.14 2.81
C GLU A 191 -8.37 -6.97 3.49
N LEU A 192 -7.79 -6.04 2.72
CA LEU A 192 -7.14 -4.85 3.26
C LEU A 192 -8.12 -3.94 4.01
N LEU A 193 -9.30 -3.69 3.43
CA LEU A 193 -10.34 -2.90 4.09
C LEU A 193 -10.82 -3.59 5.38
N GLY A 194 -11.02 -4.91 5.34
CA GLY A 194 -11.35 -5.71 6.51
C GLY A 194 -10.31 -5.59 7.61
N ALA A 195 -9.02 -5.69 7.28
CA ALA A 195 -7.93 -5.56 8.25
C ALA A 195 -7.91 -4.17 8.92
N LEU A 196 -8.21 -3.10 8.18
CA LEU A 196 -8.27 -1.73 8.72
C LEU A 196 -9.52 -1.46 9.58
N ILE A 197 -10.65 -2.12 9.28
CA ILE A 197 -11.91 -1.97 10.02
C ILE A 197 -11.94 -2.83 11.29
N ILE A 198 -11.49 -4.09 11.19
CA ILE A 198 -11.57 -5.08 12.28
C ILE A 198 -10.59 -4.77 13.39
N SER A 199 -9.41 -4.23 13.06
CA SER A 199 -8.43 -3.89 14.09
C SER A 199 -8.89 -2.69 14.92
N ASP A 200 -8.90 -2.85 16.24
CA ASP A 200 -9.11 -1.76 17.20
C ASP A 200 -7.81 -0.99 17.51
N LYS A 201 -6.67 -1.50 17.06
CA LYS A 201 -5.33 -1.04 17.42
C LYS A 201 -4.67 -0.24 16.29
N ILE A 202 -4.09 0.92 16.64
CA ILE A 202 -3.48 1.82 15.65
C ILE A 202 -2.21 1.21 15.04
N ASP A 203 -1.41 0.50 15.84
CA ASP A 203 -0.18 -0.19 15.42
C ASP A 203 -0.44 -1.29 14.37
N GLU A 204 -1.51 -2.07 14.54
CA GLU A 204 -1.94 -3.07 13.57
C GLU A 204 -2.37 -2.42 12.24
N LYS A 205 -3.18 -1.34 12.29
CA LYS A 205 -3.56 -0.59 11.09
C LYS A 205 -2.35 0.01 10.38
N LEU A 206 -1.42 0.57 11.13
CA LEU A 206 -0.18 1.12 10.60
C LEU A 206 0.66 0.03 9.93
N THR A 207 0.74 -1.17 10.52
CA THR A 207 1.42 -2.32 9.94
C THR A 207 0.82 -2.69 8.57
N VAL A 208 -0.51 -2.77 8.47
CA VAL A 208 -1.21 -3.06 7.21
C VAL A 208 -0.87 -2.01 6.15
N LEU A 209 -0.91 -0.71 6.51
CA LEU A 209 -0.59 0.37 5.58
C LEU A 209 0.88 0.35 5.13
N ILE A 210 1.82 0.08 6.04
CA ILE A 210 3.25 0.02 5.69
C ILE A 210 3.55 -1.20 4.80
N LEU A 211 3.01 -2.38 5.13
CA LEU A 211 3.21 -3.59 4.30
C LEU A 211 2.65 -3.37 2.88
N GLN A 212 1.46 -2.79 2.77
CA GLN A 212 0.88 -2.46 1.48
C GLN A 212 1.71 -1.40 0.74
N ALA A 213 2.23 -0.39 1.44
CA ALA A 213 3.15 0.58 0.87
C ALA A 213 4.45 -0.05 0.35
N GLN A 214 5.02 -1.03 1.07
CA GLN A 214 6.18 -1.81 0.63
C GLN A 214 5.89 -2.57 -0.66
N ILE A 215 4.74 -3.23 -0.76
CA ILE A 215 4.32 -3.95 -1.97
C ILE A 215 4.18 -2.98 -3.15
N GLU A 216 3.47 -1.86 -2.96
CA GLU A 216 3.23 -0.88 -4.05
C GLU A 216 4.50 -0.16 -4.50
N CYS A 217 5.44 0.09 -3.58
CA CYS A 217 6.73 0.71 -3.88
C CYS A 217 7.82 -0.30 -4.27
N ASN A 218 7.51 -1.60 -4.29
CA ASN A 218 8.49 -2.68 -4.47
C ASN A 218 9.72 -2.53 -3.54
N ALA A 219 9.47 -2.22 -2.26
CA ALA A 219 10.47 -2.02 -1.23
C ALA A 219 10.55 -3.24 -0.30
N SER A 220 11.77 -3.67 0.03
CA SER A 220 12.01 -4.85 0.88
C SER A 220 12.04 -4.51 2.38
N ASP A 221 12.24 -3.23 2.73
CA ASP A 221 12.32 -2.77 4.12
C ASP A 221 11.91 -1.29 4.26
N LEU A 222 11.89 -0.77 5.49
CA LEU A 222 11.52 0.62 5.77
C LEU A 222 12.49 1.64 5.16
N THR A 223 13.78 1.31 5.05
CA THR A 223 14.80 2.23 4.50
C THR A 223 14.63 2.39 2.98
N THR A 224 14.46 1.27 2.28
CA THR A 224 14.14 1.25 0.84
C THR A 224 12.78 1.86 0.58
N LEU A 225 11.79 1.61 1.44
CA LEU A 225 10.47 2.25 1.37
C LEU A 225 10.58 3.77 1.49
N SER A 226 11.32 4.27 2.48
CA SER A 226 11.51 5.72 2.68
C SER A 226 12.07 6.41 1.42
N SER A 227 13.05 5.80 0.78
CA SER A 227 13.64 6.30 -0.46
C SER A 227 12.65 6.24 -1.64
N ALA A 228 11.92 5.13 -1.80
CA ALA A 228 10.92 4.97 -2.84
C ALA A 228 9.69 5.87 -2.63
N ALA A 229 9.38 6.19 -1.38
CA ALA A 229 8.27 7.05 -1.00
C ALA A 229 8.57 8.52 -1.32
N ASP A 230 9.79 8.98 -1.08
CA ASP A 230 10.26 10.30 -1.53
C ASP A 230 10.22 10.42 -3.07
N GLU A 231 10.60 9.36 -3.81
CA GLU A 231 10.50 9.35 -5.28
C GLU A 231 9.04 9.35 -5.78
N SER A 232 8.16 8.62 -5.09
CA SER A 232 6.73 8.60 -5.40
C SER A 232 6.09 9.97 -5.20
N LEU A 233 6.41 10.64 -4.09
CA LEU A 233 5.97 12.01 -3.84
C LEU A 233 6.53 12.97 -4.90
N ARG A 234 7.85 12.90 -5.19
CA ARG A 234 8.50 13.69 -6.24
C ARG A 234 7.82 13.56 -7.60
N THR A 235 7.43 12.35 -7.97
CA THR A 235 6.72 12.06 -9.24
C THR A 235 5.38 12.79 -9.32
N ILE A 236 4.62 12.80 -8.22
CA ILE A 236 3.31 13.48 -8.17
C ILE A 236 3.46 15.00 -8.14
N LEU A 237 4.47 15.52 -7.44
CA LEU A 237 4.74 16.96 -7.35
C LEU A 237 5.37 17.54 -8.62
N GLN A 238 6.02 16.71 -9.44
CA GLN A 238 6.76 17.13 -10.64
C GLN A 238 7.85 18.18 -10.34
N ALA A 239 8.45 18.13 -9.15
CA ALA A 239 9.41 19.11 -8.67
C ALA A 239 10.61 18.45 -7.97
N PRO A 240 11.82 19.04 -8.04
CA PRO A 240 13.00 18.50 -7.37
C PRO A 240 12.89 18.69 -5.85
N MET A 241 12.44 17.67 -5.14
CA MET A 241 12.32 17.69 -3.68
C MET A 241 13.58 17.13 -3.02
N THR A 242 14.10 17.83 -2.00
CA THR A 242 15.13 17.32 -1.09
C THR A 242 14.58 16.11 -0.36
N SER A 243 15.30 14.98 -0.39
CA SER A 243 14.89 13.78 0.33
C SER A 243 14.81 14.08 1.82
N SER A 244 13.61 13.92 2.38
CA SER A 244 13.35 14.11 3.82
C SER A 244 13.04 12.78 4.51
N GLY A 245 12.76 11.73 3.74
CA GLY A 245 12.28 10.42 4.18
C GLY A 245 10.87 10.44 4.76
N VAL A 246 10.58 11.38 5.66
CA VAL A 246 9.35 11.36 6.45
C VAL A 246 8.14 11.86 5.65
N ALA A 247 8.29 12.95 4.87
CA ALA A 247 7.18 13.45 4.05
C ALA A 247 6.78 12.46 2.96
N GLY A 248 7.76 11.79 2.34
CA GLY A 248 7.52 10.69 1.40
C GLY A 248 6.77 9.53 2.05
N LEU A 249 7.24 9.04 3.20
CA LEU A 249 6.56 7.97 3.95
C LEU A 249 5.12 8.35 4.29
N GLN A 250 4.88 9.54 4.85
CA GLN A 250 3.53 10.00 5.16
C GLN A 250 2.66 10.05 3.90
N PHE A 251 3.19 10.57 2.78
CA PHE A 251 2.48 10.58 1.51
C PHE A 251 2.06 9.17 1.07
N VAL A 252 2.98 8.20 1.03
CA VAL A 252 2.65 6.85 0.53
C VAL A 252 1.66 6.14 1.45
N LEU A 253 1.78 6.28 2.77
CA LEU A 253 0.82 5.67 3.71
C LEU A 253 -0.59 6.24 3.51
N GLN A 254 -0.71 7.54 3.29
CA GLN A 254 -2.00 8.19 3.04
C GLN A 254 -2.51 7.92 1.61
N ASP A 255 -1.62 7.74 0.64
CA ASP A 255 -1.96 7.33 -0.73
C ASP A 255 -2.52 5.90 -0.77
N VAL A 256 -1.96 4.99 0.05
CA VAL A 256 -2.49 3.64 0.27
C VAL A 256 -3.84 3.69 1.00
N ALA A 257 -3.98 4.50 2.05
CA ALA A 257 -5.27 4.68 2.73
C ALA A 257 -6.36 5.21 1.76
N ALA A 258 -6.03 6.22 0.96
CA ALA A 258 -6.90 6.76 -0.09
C ALA A 258 -7.18 5.75 -1.21
N HIS A 259 -6.27 4.80 -1.47
CA HIS A 259 -6.52 3.68 -2.36
C HIS A 259 -7.55 2.70 -1.81
N ILE A 260 -7.51 2.42 -0.50
CA ILE A 260 -8.35 1.42 0.16
C ILE A 260 -9.77 1.94 0.42
N HIS A 261 -9.90 3.13 1.01
CA HIS A 261 -11.20 3.64 1.50
C HIS A 261 -11.52 5.08 1.06
N GLY A 262 -10.70 5.68 0.19
CA GLY A 262 -10.87 7.05 -0.30
C GLY A 262 -10.91 7.14 -1.83
N ASP A 263 -10.49 8.29 -2.35
CA ASP A 263 -10.22 8.54 -3.76
C ASP A 263 -8.73 8.91 -3.93
N ARG A 264 -7.94 7.91 -4.34
CA ARG A 264 -6.49 8.06 -4.58
C ARG A 264 -6.16 9.17 -5.58
N GLN A 265 -6.96 9.33 -6.64
CA GLN A 265 -6.67 10.33 -7.68
C GLN A 265 -6.92 11.74 -7.14
N ARG A 266 -8.03 11.93 -6.44
CA ARG A 266 -8.35 13.19 -5.78
C ARG A 266 -7.31 13.53 -4.72
N PHE A 267 -6.94 12.59 -3.85
CA PHE A 267 -5.88 12.79 -2.85
C PHE A 267 -4.58 13.30 -3.48
N ARG A 268 -4.06 12.59 -4.50
CA ARG A 268 -2.84 12.98 -5.22
C ARG A 268 -2.95 14.37 -5.85
N HIS A 269 -4.12 14.71 -6.40
CA HIS A 269 -4.37 16.02 -6.98
C HIS A 269 -4.37 17.13 -5.93
N ILE A 270 -4.94 16.90 -4.74
CA ILE A 270 -4.92 17.87 -3.63
C ILE A 270 -3.49 18.08 -3.14
N VAL A 271 -2.71 17.01 -2.98
CA VAL A 271 -1.29 17.10 -2.58
C VAL A 271 -0.50 17.96 -3.58
N SER A 272 -0.57 17.65 -4.87
CA SER A 272 0.18 18.38 -5.89
C SER A 272 -0.28 19.82 -6.07
N SER A 273 -1.59 20.07 -6.01
CA SER A 273 -2.15 21.42 -6.12
C SER A 273 -1.78 22.29 -4.91
N THR A 274 -1.86 21.72 -3.70
CA THR A 274 -1.50 22.43 -2.47
C THR A 274 -0.01 22.76 -2.45
N TYR A 275 0.85 21.80 -2.79
CA TYR A 275 2.28 22.04 -2.93
C TYR A 275 2.57 23.16 -3.95
N SER A 276 1.98 23.08 -5.14
CA SER A 276 2.16 24.07 -6.21
C SER A 276 1.70 25.49 -5.81
N LEU A 277 0.70 25.60 -4.95
CA LEU A 277 0.22 26.88 -4.43
C LEU A 277 1.21 27.50 -3.45
N PHE A 278 1.80 26.71 -2.55
CA PHE A 278 2.74 27.20 -1.55
C PHE A 278 4.13 27.51 -2.13
N THR A 279 4.55 26.82 -3.19
CA THR A 279 5.86 27.06 -3.83
C THR A 279 5.87 28.25 -4.78
N GLN A 280 4.71 28.80 -5.15
CA GLN A 280 4.62 30.02 -5.97
C GLN A 280 5.19 31.26 -5.26
N ASP A 281 5.04 31.35 -3.95
CA ASP A 281 5.61 32.43 -3.13
C ASP A 281 6.21 31.89 -1.82
N PRO A 282 7.46 31.38 -1.87
CA PRO A 282 8.13 30.83 -0.69
C PRO A 282 8.27 31.83 0.47
N SER A 283 8.20 33.13 0.19
CA SER A 283 8.32 34.17 1.23
C SER A 283 7.11 34.17 2.16
N LEU A 284 5.90 33.95 1.64
CA LEU A 284 4.68 33.85 2.43
C LEU A 284 4.66 32.59 3.28
N LEU A 285 5.14 31.47 2.73
CA LEU A 285 5.29 30.22 3.48
C LEU A 285 6.31 30.38 4.61
N SER A 286 7.43 31.06 4.36
CA SER A 286 8.42 31.38 5.40
C SER A 286 7.83 32.25 6.52
N VAL A 287 6.99 33.22 6.18
CA VAL A 287 6.28 34.06 7.17
C VAL A 287 5.31 33.22 8.01
N LEU A 288 4.57 32.29 7.40
CA LEU A 288 3.73 31.33 8.13
C LEU A 288 4.55 30.45 9.07
N ALA A 289 5.61 29.84 8.56
CA ALA A 289 6.51 28.96 9.33
C ALA A 289 7.21 29.68 10.49
N SER A 290 7.37 31.01 10.39
CA SER A 290 7.97 31.83 11.44
C SER A 290 7.00 32.18 12.57
N SER A 291 5.68 31.92 12.43
CA SER A 291 4.75 32.05 13.54
C SER A 291 5.01 30.95 14.58
N GLN A 292 5.07 31.35 15.85
CA GLN A 292 5.35 30.45 16.98
C GLN A 292 4.31 29.33 17.12
N ASP A 293 3.06 29.60 16.76
CA ASP A 293 1.93 28.69 16.96
C ASP A 293 1.66 27.78 15.76
N PHE A 294 2.15 28.12 14.56
CA PHE A 294 1.77 27.42 13.33
C PHE A 294 2.23 25.95 13.28
N LEU A 295 3.50 25.67 13.58
CA LEU A 295 4.02 24.30 13.58
C LEU A 295 3.41 23.43 14.70
N PRO A 296 3.22 23.93 15.93
CA PRO A 296 2.41 23.25 16.93
C PRO A 296 1.00 22.93 16.46
N ASP A 297 0.26 23.90 15.91
CA ASP A 297 -1.10 23.70 15.41
C ASP A 297 -1.16 22.69 14.24
N LEU A 298 -0.14 22.68 13.38
CA LEU A 298 0.01 21.68 12.32
C LEU A 298 0.12 20.25 12.86
N ARG A 299 0.89 20.07 13.94
CA ARG A 299 1.02 18.77 14.61
C ARG A 299 -0.26 18.39 15.35
N GLU A 300 -0.90 19.34 16.02
CA GLU A 300 -2.19 19.14 16.70
C GLU A 300 -3.28 18.73 15.70
N SER A 301 -3.36 19.39 14.54
CA SER A 301 -4.30 19.02 13.48
C SER A 301 -4.06 17.62 12.92
N LEU A 302 -2.79 17.16 12.85
CA LEU A 302 -2.49 15.76 12.50
C LEU A 302 -3.02 14.80 13.57
N LEU A 303 -2.80 15.11 14.85
CA LEU A 303 -3.33 14.30 15.95
C LEU A 303 -4.86 14.24 15.95
N GLU A 304 -5.54 15.36 15.73
CA GLU A 304 -7.00 15.42 15.64
C GLU A 304 -7.54 14.56 14.48
N LEU A 305 -6.81 14.46 13.36
CA LEU A 305 -7.17 13.54 12.27
C LEU A 305 -7.07 12.07 12.72
N TYR A 306 -6.02 11.71 13.45
CA TYR A 306 -5.87 10.36 14.00
C TYR A 306 -6.92 10.06 15.07
N ASP A 307 -7.20 11.01 15.97
CA ASP A 307 -8.22 10.90 17.00
C ASP A 307 -9.62 10.74 16.39
N ALA A 308 -9.94 11.49 15.34
CA ALA A 308 -11.20 11.34 14.60
C ALA A 308 -11.35 9.93 14.00
N SER A 309 -10.26 9.36 13.48
CA SER A 309 -10.23 7.99 12.94
C SER A 309 -10.40 6.93 14.05
N ALA A 310 -9.71 7.10 15.18
CA ALA A 310 -9.83 6.23 16.35
C ALA A 310 -11.24 6.29 16.95
N GLN A 311 -11.80 7.50 17.08
CA GLN A 311 -13.17 7.72 17.55
C GLN A 311 -14.19 7.06 16.62
N ALA A 312 -14.03 7.18 15.29
CA ALA A 312 -14.91 6.51 14.33
C ALA A 312 -14.90 4.99 14.52
N THR A 313 -13.71 4.39 14.63
CA THR A 313 -13.54 2.94 14.85
C THR A 313 -14.22 2.50 16.15
N HIS A 314 -13.91 3.18 17.26
CA HIS A 314 -14.46 2.83 18.58
C HIS A 314 -15.99 2.90 18.63
N VAL A 315 -16.57 3.91 17.98
CA VAL A 315 -18.03 4.11 17.94
C VAL A 315 -18.73 3.03 17.12
N ILE A 316 -18.17 2.69 15.95
CA ILE A 316 -18.74 1.65 15.08
C ILE A 316 -18.69 0.29 15.76
N ASN A 317 -17.59 -0.03 16.43
CA ASN A 317 -17.40 -1.33 17.07
C ASN A 317 -18.09 -1.44 18.45
N GLY A 318 -18.24 -0.31 19.16
CA GLY A 318 -18.68 -0.28 20.56
C GLY A 318 -20.15 0.01 20.83
N SER A 319 -20.92 0.55 19.87
CA SER A 319 -22.32 0.96 20.11
C SER A 319 -23.33 0.16 19.28
N SER A 320 -24.30 -0.45 19.96
CA SER A 320 -25.49 -1.04 19.32
C SER A 320 -26.61 -0.04 19.07
N ILE A 321 -26.44 1.24 19.45
CA ILE A 321 -27.49 2.26 19.39
C ILE A 321 -27.17 3.24 18.25
N THR A 322 -27.92 3.15 17.15
CA THR A 322 -27.76 3.99 15.93
C THR A 322 -27.64 5.49 16.24
N ARG A 323 -28.44 5.99 17.19
CA ARG A 323 -28.39 7.41 17.61
C ARG A 323 -27.04 7.82 18.21
N GLN A 324 -26.37 6.94 18.96
CA GLN A 324 -25.05 7.23 19.53
C GLN A 324 -23.99 7.27 18.45
N VAL A 325 -24.03 6.30 17.52
CA VAL A 325 -23.17 6.26 16.34
C VAL A 325 -23.33 7.53 15.51
N GLY A 326 -24.57 7.88 15.19
CA GLY A 326 -24.88 9.07 14.42
C GLY A 326 -24.41 10.37 15.07
N ARG A 327 -24.59 10.50 16.39
CA ARG A 327 -24.08 11.65 17.13
C ARG A 327 -22.57 11.77 17.05
N ALA A 328 -21.85 10.68 17.26
CA ALA A 328 -20.41 10.69 17.20
C ALA A 328 -19.88 11.00 15.79
N MET A 329 -20.54 10.50 14.73
CA MET A 329 -20.20 10.87 13.34
C MET A 329 -20.40 12.36 13.07
N VAL A 330 -21.49 12.95 13.57
CA VAL A 330 -21.73 14.40 13.48
C VAL A 330 -20.70 15.19 14.28
N ASP A 331 -20.32 14.71 15.47
CA ASP A 331 -19.28 15.33 16.30
C ASP A 331 -17.90 15.25 15.61
N ILE A 332 -17.56 14.12 14.95
CA ILE A 332 -16.36 13.98 14.12
C ILE A 332 -16.40 14.97 12.95
N ALA A 333 -17.51 15.03 12.21
CA ALA A 333 -17.65 15.96 11.08
C ALA A 333 -17.47 17.43 11.51
N ALA A 334 -18.00 17.81 12.68
CA ALA A 334 -17.82 19.14 13.25
C ALA A 334 -16.38 19.37 13.71
N SER A 335 -15.75 18.39 14.36
CA SER A 335 -14.35 18.47 14.81
C SER A 335 -13.39 18.69 13.63
N LEU A 336 -13.59 17.97 12.52
CA LEU A 336 -12.79 18.14 11.31
C LEU A 336 -12.88 19.56 10.73
N VAL A 337 -13.98 20.27 10.92
CA VAL A 337 -14.15 21.67 10.49
C VAL A 337 -13.36 22.63 11.39
N GLU A 338 -13.45 22.46 12.71
CA GLU A 338 -12.86 23.37 13.70
C GLU A 338 -11.35 23.15 13.87
N GLY A 339 -10.89 21.92 13.72
CA GLY A 339 -9.50 21.54 13.88
C GLY A 339 -8.71 21.63 12.58
N PRO A 340 -8.50 20.50 11.87
CA PRO A 340 -7.69 20.46 10.66
C PRO A 340 -8.25 21.35 9.53
N GLY A 341 -9.58 21.48 9.41
CA GLY A 341 -10.22 22.33 8.42
C GLY A 341 -9.91 23.82 8.62
N GLN A 342 -9.87 24.28 9.87
CA GLN A 342 -9.50 25.66 10.20
C GLN A 342 -8.02 25.91 9.85
N LEU A 343 -7.11 25.04 10.28
CA LEU A 343 -5.69 25.15 9.98
C LEU A 343 -5.45 25.22 8.46
N VAL A 344 -6.01 24.27 7.70
CA VAL A 344 -5.86 24.22 6.23
C VAL A 344 -6.40 25.50 5.60
N ALA A 345 -7.55 26.00 6.04
CA ALA A 345 -8.10 27.25 5.51
C ALA A 345 -7.19 28.45 5.80
N ILE A 346 -6.61 28.54 7.01
CA ILE A 346 -5.67 29.61 7.37
C ILE A 346 -4.40 29.50 6.51
N ALA A 347 -3.82 28.31 6.42
CA ALA A 347 -2.60 28.06 5.65
C ALA A 347 -2.80 28.43 4.18
N LEU A 348 -3.87 27.95 3.54
CA LEU A 348 -4.19 28.29 2.16
C LEU A 348 -4.41 29.79 1.98
N LEU A 349 -5.20 30.45 2.83
CA LEU A 349 -5.50 31.88 2.68
C LEU A 349 -4.28 32.79 2.90
N ALA A 350 -3.49 32.53 3.94
CA ALA A 350 -2.34 33.35 4.29
C ALA A 350 -1.11 33.01 3.44
N GLY A 351 -0.83 31.73 3.23
CA GLY A 351 0.38 31.26 2.53
C GLY A 351 0.32 31.43 1.01
N THR A 352 -0.86 31.65 0.45
CA THR A 352 -1.04 32.02 -0.97
C THR A 352 -1.38 33.51 -1.16
N GLY A 353 -1.35 34.30 -0.08
CA GLY A 353 -1.55 35.75 -0.13
C GLY A 353 -2.99 36.21 -0.39
N ARG A 354 -3.98 35.32 -0.32
CA ARG A 354 -5.41 35.67 -0.44
C ARG A 354 -5.92 36.49 0.75
N LYS A 355 -5.29 36.34 1.92
CA LYS A 355 -5.46 37.22 3.08
C LYS A 355 -4.10 37.70 3.59
N SER A 356 -3.98 39.00 3.82
CA SER A 356 -2.75 39.62 4.34
C SER A 356 -2.63 39.64 5.87
N ARG A 357 -3.63 39.12 6.59
CA ARG A 357 -3.60 39.02 8.05
C ARG A 357 -2.59 37.93 8.47
N SER A 358 -1.88 38.17 9.58
CA SER A 358 -0.96 37.18 10.15
C SER A 358 -1.68 35.93 10.64
N TYR A 359 -0.94 34.81 10.74
CA TYR A 359 -1.43 33.53 11.25
C TYR A 359 -2.15 33.69 12.59
N ASP A 360 -1.49 34.33 13.58
CA ASP A 360 -2.01 34.50 14.94
C ASP A 360 -3.36 35.24 14.99
N LYS A 361 -3.59 36.14 14.03
CA LYS A 361 -4.86 36.86 13.90
C LYS A 361 -5.93 36.02 13.22
N LEU A 362 -5.57 35.18 12.26
CA LEU A 362 -6.51 34.31 11.56
C LEU A 362 -6.92 33.11 12.42
N ARG A 363 -6.03 32.63 13.29
CA ARG A 363 -6.33 31.60 14.30
C ARG A 363 -7.51 31.96 15.21
N GLN A 364 -7.73 33.26 15.44
CA GLN A 364 -8.82 33.78 16.26
C GLN A 364 -10.15 33.94 15.50
N ASP A 365 -10.17 33.75 14.18
CA ASP A 365 -11.39 33.82 13.37
C ASP A 365 -12.19 32.51 13.48
N ASP A 366 -13.50 32.57 13.19
CA ASP A 366 -14.37 31.40 13.13
C ASP A 366 -14.05 30.50 11.92
N ALA A 367 -13.91 29.20 12.14
CA ALA A 367 -13.56 28.21 11.12
C ALA A 367 -14.53 28.20 9.93
N THR A 368 -15.83 28.39 10.18
CA THR A 368 -16.85 28.48 9.13
C THR A 368 -16.62 29.72 8.25
N GLY A 369 -16.28 30.86 8.85
CA GLY A 369 -15.91 32.07 8.11
C GLY A 369 -14.64 31.89 7.27
N LEU A 370 -13.63 31.20 7.80
CA LEU A 370 -12.38 30.91 7.09
C LEU A 370 -12.61 29.99 5.89
N LEU A 371 -13.30 28.86 6.08
CA LEU A 371 -13.60 27.91 5.01
C LEU A 371 -14.51 28.51 3.92
N ARG A 372 -15.48 29.36 4.27
CA ARG A 372 -16.26 30.12 3.27
C ARG A 372 -15.38 31.06 2.46
N ALA A 373 -14.43 31.74 3.11
CA ALA A 373 -13.49 32.61 2.42
C ALA A 373 -12.59 31.80 1.46
N THR A 374 -12.11 30.63 1.87
CA THR A 374 -11.35 29.73 1.00
C THR A 374 -12.17 29.28 -0.21
N ARG A 375 -13.43 28.86 -0.01
CA ARG A 375 -14.34 28.44 -1.09
C ARG A 375 -14.71 29.55 -2.08
N ALA A 376 -14.56 30.82 -1.71
CA ALA A 376 -14.79 31.94 -2.62
C ALA A 376 -13.71 32.03 -3.73
N HIS A 377 -12.61 31.29 -3.60
CA HIS A 377 -11.54 31.20 -4.58
C HIS A 377 -11.64 29.88 -5.36
N ALA A 378 -11.88 29.94 -6.67
CA ALA A 378 -12.11 28.77 -7.52
C ALA A 378 -10.92 27.78 -7.52
N ASP A 379 -9.69 28.29 -7.38
CA ASP A 379 -8.47 27.51 -7.27
C ASP A 379 -8.29 26.82 -5.92
N LEU A 380 -9.02 27.23 -4.88
CA LEU A 380 -8.92 26.65 -3.53
C LEU A 380 -10.15 25.81 -3.14
N GLU A 381 -11.28 25.99 -3.81
CA GLU A 381 -12.57 25.36 -3.45
C GLU A 381 -12.47 23.82 -3.36
N HIS A 382 -11.86 23.19 -4.36
CA HIS A 382 -11.73 21.73 -4.44
C HIS A 382 -10.83 21.15 -3.32
N LEU A 383 -9.91 21.94 -2.76
CA LEU A 383 -9.00 21.55 -1.68
C LEU A 383 -9.69 21.47 -0.32
N VAL A 384 -10.85 22.12 -0.16
CA VAL A 384 -11.62 22.16 1.09
C VAL A 384 -13.04 21.59 0.93
N GLN A 385 -13.21 20.70 -0.03
CA GLN A 385 -14.43 19.91 -0.20
C GLN A 385 -14.58 18.90 0.96
N GLY A 386 -15.81 18.51 1.28
CA GLY A 386 -16.12 17.58 2.38
C GLY A 386 -16.36 18.27 3.73
N PHE A 387 -15.72 19.40 4.02
CA PHE A 387 -15.96 20.17 5.26
C PHE A 387 -17.39 20.74 5.33
N ASN A 388 -18.34 20.02 5.93
CA ASN A 388 -19.74 20.45 5.93
C ASN A 388 -20.02 21.50 7.03
N LEU A 389 -20.11 22.76 6.59
CA LEU A 389 -20.34 23.91 7.46
C LEU A 389 -21.74 23.95 8.05
N ASP A 390 -22.73 23.40 7.34
CA ASP A 390 -24.11 23.35 7.83
C ASP A 390 -24.26 22.30 8.94
N ILE A 391 -23.61 21.14 8.80
CA ILE A 391 -23.54 20.13 9.89
C ILE A 391 -22.85 20.70 11.12
N ARG A 392 -21.67 21.33 10.96
CA ARG A 392 -20.97 21.99 12.09
C ARG A 392 -21.88 23.02 12.77
N THR A 393 -22.54 23.88 11.99
CA THR A 393 -23.43 24.93 12.53
C THR A 393 -24.63 24.31 13.26
N ALA A 394 -25.26 23.31 12.67
CA ALA A 394 -26.39 22.62 13.28
C ALA A 394 -25.98 21.88 14.56
N GLN A 395 -24.82 21.23 14.58
CA GLN A 395 -24.26 20.55 15.75
C GLN A 395 -24.04 21.55 16.90
N ALA A 396 -23.40 22.68 16.62
CA ALA A 396 -23.12 23.72 17.62
C ALA A 396 -24.40 24.30 18.26
N HIS A 397 -25.49 24.35 17.49
CA HIS A 397 -26.80 24.85 17.95
C HIS A 397 -27.77 23.73 18.37
N ARG A 398 -27.34 22.47 18.42
CA ARG A 398 -28.17 21.30 18.76
C ARG A 398 -29.41 21.16 17.86
N MET A 399 -29.26 21.48 16.58
CA MET A 399 -30.31 21.45 15.55
C MET A 399 -30.21 20.21 14.66
N VAL A 400 -29.56 19.15 15.13
CA VAL A 400 -29.46 17.85 14.43
C VAL A 400 -30.42 16.85 15.07
N ARG A 401 -31.25 16.21 14.24
CA ARG A 401 -32.10 15.07 14.59
C ARG A 401 -31.53 13.82 13.95
N TYR A 402 -31.61 12.71 14.67
CA TYR A 402 -31.08 11.42 14.26
C TYR A 402 -32.26 10.50 13.94
N ALA A 403 -32.36 10.09 12.69
CA ALA A 403 -33.31 9.11 12.19
C ALA A 403 -32.63 7.74 12.05
N ASP A 404 -33.39 6.71 11.67
CA ASP A 404 -32.85 5.35 11.50
C ASP A 404 -31.89 5.27 10.30
N ASP A 405 -32.19 6.00 9.23
CA ASP A 405 -31.47 6.01 7.95
C ASP A 405 -30.48 7.18 7.80
N GLY A 406 -30.43 8.12 8.74
CA GLY A 406 -29.54 9.27 8.65
C GLY A 406 -29.78 10.39 9.65
N ILE A 407 -29.46 11.61 9.21
CA ILE A 407 -29.62 12.84 9.98
C ILE A 407 -30.47 13.86 9.22
N GLU A 408 -31.27 14.60 9.99
CA GLU A 408 -31.93 15.82 9.55
C GLU A 408 -31.34 16.99 10.33
N PHE A 409 -31.07 18.10 9.67
CA PHE A 409 -30.54 19.28 10.35
C PHE A 409 -31.16 20.57 9.84
N GLU A 410 -31.34 21.53 10.75
CA GLU A 410 -31.89 22.85 10.46
C GLU A 410 -30.82 23.92 10.72
N THR A 411 -30.61 24.81 9.75
CA THR A 411 -29.72 25.98 9.87
C THR A 411 -30.43 27.24 9.42
N ARG A 412 -29.78 28.40 9.60
CA ARG A 412 -30.28 29.66 9.02
C ARG A 412 -30.30 29.64 7.49
N SER A 413 -29.44 28.83 6.86
CA SER A 413 -29.34 28.65 5.41
C SER A 413 -30.50 27.81 4.85
N GLY A 414 -31.10 26.96 5.68
CA GLY A 414 -32.15 26.02 5.29
C GLY A 414 -32.09 24.71 6.10
N SER A 415 -33.00 23.79 5.80
CA SER A 415 -32.99 22.42 6.29
C SER A 415 -32.28 21.50 5.31
N GLY A 416 -31.52 20.52 5.82
CA GLY A 416 -30.89 19.48 5.03
C GLY A 416 -31.14 18.09 5.63
N GLN A 417 -30.96 17.07 4.81
CA GLN A 417 -31.01 15.67 5.21
C GLN A 417 -29.83 14.94 4.55
N LEU A 418 -29.21 14.03 5.29
CA LEU A 418 -28.17 13.14 4.79
C LEU A 418 -28.40 11.74 5.33
N ASN A 419 -28.31 10.72 4.47
CA ASN A 419 -28.25 9.35 4.95
C ASN A 419 -26.87 9.04 5.57
N TRP A 420 -26.74 7.91 6.28
CA TRP A 420 -25.48 7.53 6.93
C TRP A 420 -24.30 7.42 5.96
N HIS A 421 -24.52 6.90 4.75
CA HIS A 421 -23.45 6.72 3.76
C HIS A 421 -22.96 8.06 3.20
N GLU A 422 -23.88 9.01 2.99
CA GLU A 422 -23.53 10.38 2.57
C GLU A 422 -22.76 11.12 3.66
N LEU A 423 -23.12 10.93 4.94
CA LEU A 423 -22.38 11.50 6.06
C LEU A 423 -20.95 10.91 6.13
N ILE A 424 -20.82 9.59 6.01
CA ILE A 424 -19.52 8.90 5.99
C ILE A 424 -18.66 9.38 4.82
N ASP A 425 -19.24 9.47 3.61
CA ASP A 425 -18.52 9.98 2.44
C ASP A 425 -18.05 11.43 2.64
N GLN A 426 -18.86 12.30 3.26
CA GLN A 426 -18.45 13.67 3.60
C GLN A 426 -17.30 13.69 4.60
N ILE A 427 -17.35 12.87 5.66
CA ILE A 427 -16.27 12.75 6.66
C ILE A 427 -14.98 12.28 6.00
N LEU A 428 -15.04 11.23 5.19
CA LEU A 428 -13.86 10.69 4.48
C LEU A 428 -13.33 11.69 3.44
N THR A 429 -14.22 12.43 2.76
CA THR A 429 -13.81 13.51 1.85
C THR A 429 -13.12 14.66 2.60
N ALA A 430 -13.62 15.03 3.79
CA ALA A 430 -13.00 16.05 4.63
C ALA A 430 -11.61 15.58 5.13
N TYR A 431 -11.50 14.33 5.57
CA TYR A 431 -10.22 13.73 5.97
C TYR A 431 -9.21 13.72 4.81
N GLU A 432 -9.63 13.26 3.63
CA GLU A 432 -8.79 13.24 2.41
C GLU A 432 -8.33 14.64 2.02
N SER A 433 -9.19 15.64 2.17
CA SER A 433 -8.87 17.05 1.90
C SER A 433 -7.88 17.62 2.90
N ALA A 434 -8.13 17.40 4.19
CA ALA A 434 -7.23 17.83 5.27
C ALA A 434 -5.84 17.21 5.09
N MET A 435 -5.78 15.88 4.98
CA MET A 435 -4.53 15.14 4.87
C MET A 435 -3.77 15.48 3.59
N GLY A 436 -4.47 15.59 2.45
CA GLY A 436 -3.86 15.99 1.18
C GLY A 436 -3.25 17.39 1.26
N CYS A 437 -3.96 18.35 1.86
CA CYS A 437 -3.44 19.70 2.06
C CYS A 437 -2.24 19.73 3.01
N ILE A 438 -2.31 18.99 4.12
CA ILE A 438 -1.22 18.91 5.10
C ILE A 438 0.03 18.28 4.48
N VAL A 439 -0.09 17.18 3.74
CA VAL A 439 1.05 16.54 3.06
C VAL A 439 1.67 17.48 2.02
N GLY A 440 0.85 18.16 1.20
CA GLY A 440 1.34 19.13 0.23
C GLY A 440 2.05 20.33 0.89
N LEU A 441 1.52 20.80 2.03
CA LEU A 441 2.13 21.85 2.84
C LEU A 441 3.45 21.40 3.47
N GLN A 442 3.51 20.20 4.06
CA GLN A 442 4.72 19.63 4.64
C GLN A 442 5.82 19.46 3.58
N ALA A 443 5.47 19.03 2.38
CA ALA A 443 6.42 18.95 1.26
C ALA A 443 7.00 20.33 0.90
N ALA A 444 6.15 21.36 0.82
CA ALA A 444 6.60 22.74 0.55
C ALA A 444 7.46 23.33 1.69
N LEU A 445 7.12 23.01 2.95
CA LEU A 445 7.91 23.39 4.12
C LEU A 445 9.28 22.69 4.14
N ALA A 446 9.32 21.40 3.81
CA ALA A 446 10.56 20.63 3.72
C ALA A 446 11.50 21.18 2.65
N GLU A 447 10.98 21.59 1.49
CA GLU A 447 11.76 22.28 0.45
C GLU A 447 12.33 23.62 0.94
N SER A 448 11.60 24.31 1.81
CA SER A 448 12.04 25.54 2.47
C SER A 448 13.00 25.30 3.66
N GLY A 449 13.39 24.05 3.92
CA GLY A 449 14.27 23.66 5.02
C GLY A 449 13.61 23.66 6.40
N VAL A 450 12.27 23.67 6.47
CA VAL A 450 11.51 23.62 7.72
C VAL A 450 11.08 22.19 8.02
N SER A 451 11.59 21.63 9.11
CA SER A 451 11.14 20.31 9.58
C SER A 451 9.83 20.41 10.35
N THR A 452 8.82 19.69 9.89
CA THR A 452 7.52 19.58 10.58
C THR A 452 7.43 18.38 11.51
N HIS A 453 8.38 17.44 11.42
CA HIS A 453 8.29 16.13 12.06
C HIS A 453 9.08 16.06 13.36
N ASP A 454 8.54 15.28 14.30
CA ASP A 454 9.20 14.89 15.55
C ASP A 454 9.51 13.40 15.46
N ALA A 455 10.74 13.00 15.82
CA ALA A 455 11.17 11.61 15.82
C ALA A 455 10.29 10.73 16.74
N ASP A 456 9.66 11.35 17.74
CA ASP A 456 8.81 10.71 18.74
C ASP A 456 7.30 10.82 18.44
N PHE A 457 6.90 11.26 17.24
CA PHE A 457 5.48 11.45 16.91
C PHE A 457 4.62 10.19 17.12
N TYR A 458 5.17 8.99 16.89
CA TYR A 458 4.43 7.74 17.14
C TYR A 458 3.97 7.59 18.60
N LYS A 459 4.72 8.14 19.57
CA LYS A 459 4.34 8.13 20.99
C LYS A 459 3.07 8.95 21.24
N THR A 460 2.89 10.03 20.48
CA THR A 460 1.67 10.87 20.58
C THR A 460 0.43 10.18 20.01
N LEU A 461 0.61 9.15 19.16
CA LEU A 461 -0.47 8.27 18.69
C LEU A 461 -0.77 7.13 19.67
N GLY A 462 -0.14 7.12 20.85
CA GLY A 462 -0.28 6.04 21.83
C GLY A 462 0.48 4.78 21.48
N ILE A 463 1.35 4.79 20.46
CA ILE A 463 2.17 3.64 20.09
C ILE A 463 3.43 3.64 20.96
N SER A 464 3.62 2.57 21.71
CA SER A 464 4.80 2.37 22.54
C SER A 464 6.04 2.06 21.69
N PRO A 465 7.25 2.32 22.21
CA PRO A 465 8.50 1.88 21.58
C PRO A 465 8.56 0.36 21.33
N ALA A 466 7.96 -0.43 22.22
CA ALA A 466 7.84 -1.88 22.08
C ALA A 466 6.98 -2.26 20.86
N GLU A 467 5.78 -1.66 20.72
CA GLU A 467 4.90 -1.87 19.56
C GLU A 467 5.58 -1.43 18.26
N MET A 468 6.25 -0.28 18.24
CA MET A 468 7.03 0.15 17.06
C MET A 468 8.14 -0.83 16.70
N SER A 469 8.77 -1.47 17.69
CA SER A 469 9.80 -2.49 17.44
C SER A 469 9.20 -3.77 16.86
N VAL A 470 8.02 -4.19 17.34
CA VAL A 470 7.25 -5.30 16.76
C VAL A 470 6.88 -5.00 15.31
N ILE A 471 6.32 -3.81 15.03
CA ILE A 471 6.02 -3.36 13.67
C ILE A 471 7.30 -3.44 12.82
N GLY A 472 8.41 -2.87 13.30
CA GLY A 472 9.69 -2.90 12.62
C GLY A 472 10.15 -4.32 12.25
N LEU A 473 9.98 -5.29 13.15
CA LEU A 473 10.34 -6.70 12.92
C LEU A 473 9.40 -7.39 11.93
N ILE A 474 8.09 -7.18 12.03
CA ILE A 474 7.11 -7.73 11.08
C ILE A 474 7.42 -7.26 9.66
N LEU A 475 7.79 -5.99 9.51
CA LEU A 475 8.20 -5.39 8.23
C LEU A 475 9.53 -5.94 7.69
N GLN A 476 10.28 -6.70 8.48
CA GLN A 476 11.46 -7.46 8.05
C GLN A 476 11.13 -8.92 7.70
N GLY A 477 9.84 -9.30 7.70
CA GLY A 477 9.40 -10.67 7.47
C GLY A 477 9.51 -11.56 8.70
N CYS A 478 9.62 -10.99 9.91
CA CYS A 478 9.50 -11.78 11.13
C CYS A 478 8.03 -12.09 11.44
N GLU A 479 7.75 -13.33 11.84
CA GLU A 479 6.44 -13.74 12.33
C GLU A 479 6.45 -13.80 13.87
N ASN A 480 5.27 -13.76 14.50
CA ASN A 480 5.08 -13.93 15.96
C ASN A 480 5.95 -13.02 16.84
N ALA A 481 6.33 -11.83 16.34
CA ALA A 481 7.14 -10.88 17.09
C ALA A 481 6.37 -10.33 18.31
N THR A 482 6.95 -10.49 19.49
CA THR A 482 6.41 -9.97 20.76
C THR A 482 7.53 -9.42 21.62
N VAL A 483 7.25 -8.38 22.41
CA VAL A 483 8.21 -7.74 23.30
C VAL A 483 7.72 -7.89 24.74
N ALA A 484 8.55 -8.48 25.59
CA ALA A 484 8.40 -8.44 27.04
C ALA A 484 9.39 -7.40 27.59
N GLU A 485 8.86 -6.43 28.34
CA GLU A 485 9.62 -5.34 28.93
C GLU A 485 9.85 -5.59 30.43
N GLU A 486 11.12 -5.62 30.82
CA GLU A 486 11.61 -5.58 32.20
C GLU A 486 12.30 -4.22 32.45
N ASP A 487 12.68 -3.93 33.71
CA ASP A 487 13.13 -2.59 34.14
C ASP A 487 14.26 -1.97 33.27
N ASP A 488 15.27 -2.76 32.87
CA ASP A 488 16.40 -2.33 32.03
C ASP A 488 16.68 -3.28 30.85
N HIS A 489 15.75 -4.19 30.55
CA HIS A 489 15.94 -5.30 29.62
C HIS A 489 14.68 -5.57 28.79
N TRP A 490 14.85 -5.69 27.48
CA TRP A 490 13.82 -6.20 26.59
C TRP A 490 14.11 -7.63 26.13
N ILE A 491 13.09 -8.48 26.19
CA ILE A 491 13.11 -9.83 25.62
C ILE A 491 12.11 -9.85 24.46
N ILE A 492 12.61 -10.11 23.25
CA ILE A 492 11.80 -10.16 22.03
C ILE A 492 11.75 -11.59 21.53
N ALA A 493 10.57 -12.20 21.52
CA ALA A 493 10.35 -13.50 20.89
C ALA A 493 9.87 -13.31 19.45
N LEU A 494 10.43 -14.04 18.48
CA LEU A 494 10.09 -13.91 17.06
C LEU A 494 10.44 -15.18 16.24
N THR A 495 9.88 -15.30 15.04
CA THR A 495 10.27 -16.27 14.02
C THR A 495 10.89 -15.51 12.84
N PRO A 496 12.21 -15.57 12.60
CA PRO A 496 12.85 -14.78 11.55
C PRO A 496 12.66 -15.42 10.16
N PRO A 497 12.81 -14.64 9.07
CA PRO A 497 12.62 -15.14 7.70
C PRO A 497 13.71 -16.14 7.25
N GLY A 498 14.82 -16.22 7.97
CA GLY A 498 15.92 -17.13 7.65
C GLY A 498 17.03 -17.13 8.71
N PRO A 499 17.90 -18.15 8.68
CA PRO A 499 19.04 -18.26 9.59
C PRO A 499 20.03 -17.11 9.40
N GLY A 500 20.61 -16.60 10.49
CA GLY A 500 21.66 -15.58 10.45
C GLY A 500 21.19 -14.11 10.45
N THR A 501 19.89 -13.85 10.56
CA THR A 501 19.33 -12.48 10.48
C THR A 501 19.27 -11.73 11.81
N LEU A 502 19.45 -12.40 12.95
CA LEU A 502 19.21 -11.82 14.29
C LEU A 502 20.05 -10.56 14.57
N THR A 503 21.29 -10.53 14.12
CA THR A 503 22.17 -9.37 14.26
C THR A 503 21.66 -8.16 13.48
N ILE A 504 21.18 -8.38 12.26
CA ILE A 504 20.60 -7.34 11.41
C ILE A 504 19.29 -6.84 12.02
N LEU A 505 18.45 -7.75 12.51
CA LEU A 505 17.18 -7.41 13.16
C LEU A 505 17.42 -6.56 14.42
N ALA A 506 18.33 -6.98 15.30
CA ALA A 506 18.71 -6.21 16.50
C ALA A 506 19.24 -4.82 16.14
N GLY A 507 20.10 -4.71 15.12
CA GLY A 507 20.64 -3.43 14.66
C GLY A 507 19.56 -2.48 14.11
N ARG A 508 18.56 -3.02 13.38
CA ARG A 508 17.47 -2.24 12.77
C ARG A 508 16.49 -1.67 13.79
N ILE A 509 16.23 -2.37 14.90
CA ILE A 509 15.32 -1.88 15.95
C ILE A 509 16.04 -1.08 17.04
N ALA A 510 17.37 -1.09 17.09
CA ALA A 510 18.14 -0.47 18.18
C ALA A 510 17.82 1.03 18.40
N SER A 511 17.49 1.79 17.35
CA SER A 511 17.08 3.20 17.47
C SER A 511 15.72 3.40 18.13
N LEU A 512 14.86 2.38 18.13
CA LEU A 512 13.52 2.41 18.72
C LEU A 512 13.54 2.03 20.21
N ILE A 513 14.60 1.38 20.68
CA ILE A 513 14.70 0.92 22.06
C ILE A 513 14.95 2.12 23.00
N PRO A 514 14.10 2.36 24.02
CA PRO A 514 14.23 3.46 25.00
C PRO A 514 15.56 3.46 25.73
N TYR A 515 16.09 4.64 26.06
CA TYR A 515 17.42 4.80 26.65
C TYR A 515 17.60 4.07 27.99
N GLU A 516 16.51 3.86 28.71
CA GLU A 516 16.41 3.15 29.98
C GLU A 516 16.81 1.68 29.81
N ILE A 517 16.42 1.07 28.69
CA ILE A 517 16.75 -0.31 28.35
C ILE A 517 18.21 -0.39 27.91
N GLN A 518 18.99 -1.15 28.68
CA GLN A 518 20.43 -1.36 28.44
C GLN A 518 20.72 -2.67 27.73
N HIS A 519 19.86 -3.68 27.89
CA HIS A 519 20.05 -5.02 27.36
C HIS A 519 18.90 -5.43 26.42
N LEU A 520 19.22 -6.20 25.38
CA LEU A 520 18.25 -6.79 24.46
C LEU A 520 18.54 -8.28 24.30
N THR A 521 17.49 -9.10 24.39
CA THR A 521 17.51 -10.51 24.03
C THR A 521 16.53 -10.78 22.91
N LEU A 522 16.98 -11.37 21.81
CA LEU A 522 16.13 -11.94 20.77
C LEU A 522 16.04 -13.46 20.98
N VAL A 523 14.84 -13.97 21.21
CA VAL A 523 14.53 -15.39 21.28
C VAL A 523 13.88 -15.80 19.96
N ALA A 524 14.63 -16.49 19.12
CA ALA A 524 14.24 -16.78 17.74
C ALA A 524 13.91 -18.25 17.53
N GLU A 525 12.75 -18.56 16.95
CA GLU A 525 12.42 -19.91 16.51
C GLU A 525 12.88 -20.10 15.05
N ILE A 526 13.92 -20.93 14.83
CA ILE A 526 14.49 -21.21 13.51
C ILE A 526 14.47 -22.71 13.30
N ALA A 527 13.78 -23.17 12.24
CA ALA A 527 13.68 -24.60 11.92
C ALA A 527 13.18 -25.48 13.10
N SER A 528 12.26 -24.96 13.92
CA SER A 528 11.74 -25.59 15.16
C SER A 528 12.75 -25.69 16.32
N GLU A 529 13.91 -25.04 16.22
CA GLU A 529 14.86 -24.87 17.32
C GLU A 529 14.80 -23.43 17.84
N VAL A 530 15.04 -23.25 19.14
CA VAL A 530 15.06 -21.93 19.77
C VAL A 530 16.50 -21.48 19.92
N HIS A 531 16.81 -20.32 19.34
CA HIS A 531 18.09 -19.66 19.47
C HIS A 531 17.95 -18.35 20.25
N VAL A 532 18.99 -17.99 21.00
CA VAL A 532 18.99 -16.80 21.85
C VAL A 532 20.15 -15.90 21.46
N PHE A 533 19.85 -14.68 21.00
CA PHE A 533 20.85 -13.66 20.68
C PHE A 533 20.72 -12.48 21.64
N THR A 534 21.73 -12.20 22.47
CA THR A 534 21.61 -11.26 23.58
C THR A 534 22.82 -10.35 23.75
N GLY A 535 22.62 -9.10 24.16
CA GLY A 535 23.72 -8.17 24.37
C GLY A 535 23.30 -6.73 24.69
N PRO A 536 24.27 -5.83 24.90
CA PRO A 536 24.00 -4.43 25.23
C PRO A 536 23.52 -3.63 24.02
N VAL A 537 22.55 -2.74 24.24
CA VAL A 537 21.89 -1.93 23.20
C VAL A 537 22.66 -0.64 22.89
N ALA A 538 23.34 -0.04 23.87
CA ALA A 538 24.01 1.25 23.71
C ALA A 538 25.01 1.31 22.53
N PRO A 539 25.85 0.27 22.28
CA PRO A 539 26.70 0.23 21.10
C PRO A 539 25.91 0.22 19.79
N MET A 540 24.77 -0.49 19.74
CA MET A 540 23.92 -0.56 18.54
C MET A 540 23.24 0.78 18.23
N ARG A 541 22.76 1.51 19.26
CA ARG A 541 22.17 2.85 19.08
C ARG A 541 23.12 3.86 18.45
N SER A 542 24.39 3.80 18.86
CA SER A 542 25.42 4.70 18.31
C SER A 542 25.66 4.40 16.83
N PHE A 543 25.59 3.12 16.48
CA PHE A 543 25.77 2.62 15.13
C PHE A 543 24.60 2.98 14.19
N SER A 544 23.36 2.88 14.68
CA SER A 544 22.16 3.18 13.88
C SER A 544 21.98 4.66 13.53
N LYS A 545 22.72 5.56 14.18
CA LYS A 545 22.73 7.01 13.88
C LYS A 545 23.63 7.42 12.70
N GLY A 546 24.31 6.47 12.06
CA GLY A 546 25.07 6.73 10.83
C GLY A 546 26.40 7.46 11.04
N ASP A 547 26.95 7.47 12.25
CA ASP A 547 28.18 8.19 12.61
C ASP A 547 29.47 7.43 12.24
N VAL A 548 29.39 6.46 11.32
CA VAL A 548 30.51 5.56 11.00
C VAL A 548 30.72 5.45 9.49
N ASP A 549 31.58 6.32 8.95
CA ASP A 549 31.97 6.32 7.54
C ASP A 549 33.07 5.27 7.23
N GLY A 550 32.90 4.57 6.10
CA GLY A 550 33.92 3.79 5.41
C GLY A 550 34.52 2.63 6.22
N ASP A 551 35.85 2.49 6.15
CA ASP A 551 36.62 1.41 6.78
C ASP A 551 36.26 1.19 8.27
N GLN A 552 35.86 2.22 9.02
CA GLN A 552 35.57 2.09 10.46
C GLN A 552 34.29 1.30 10.76
N PHE A 553 33.39 1.13 9.79
CA PHE A 553 32.12 0.43 9.94
C PHE A 553 32.32 -1.01 10.42
N GLY A 554 33.17 -1.78 9.74
CA GLY A 554 33.43 -3.17 10.13
C GLY A 554 34.11 -3.31 11.50
N ILE A 555 34.98 -2.36 11.88
CA ILE A 555 35.61 -2.35 13.22
C ILE A 555 34.57 -2.10 14.32
N ALA A 556 33.65 -1.15 14.08
CA ALA A 556 32.57 -0.84 15.02
C ALA A 556 31.59 -2.02 15.16
N ILE A 557 31.25 -2.71 14.06
CA ILE A 557 30.45 -3.95 14.11
C ILE A 557 31.13 -5.01 14.95
N VAL A 558 32.42 -5.29 14.72
CA VAL A 558 33.13 -6.33 15.49
C VAL A 558 33.17 -6.02 16.99
N ARG A 559 33.39 -4.75 17.37
CA ARG A 559 33.29 -4.32 18.78
C ARG A 559 31.92 -4.58 19.37
N LEU A 560 30.88 -4.21 18.64
CA LEU A 560 29.51 -4.42 19.03
C LEU A 560 29.25 -5.91 19.23
N LEU A 561 29.59 -6.75 18.26
CA LEU A 561 29.36 -8.19 18.28
C LEU A 561 30.18 -8.96 19.31
N HIS A 562 31.31 -8.43 19.76
CA HIS A 562 32.07 -9.03 20.85
C HIS A 562 31.32 -9.05 22.18
N HIS A 563 30.46 -8.06 22.41
CA HIS A 563 29.67 -7.98 23.64
C HIS A 563 28.34 -8.72 23.55
N TRP A 564 28.08 -9.41 22.43
CA TRP A 564 26.85 -10.15 22.20
C TRP A 564 27.11 -11.65 22.25
N GLU A 565 26.12 -12.38 22.71
CA GLU A 565 26.13 -13.84 22.83
C GLU A 565 25.06 -14.45 21.91
N TYR A 566 25.34 -15.64 21.39
CA TYR A 566 24.42 -16.47 20.63
C TYR A 566 24.43 -17.88 21.24
N ASP A 567 23.28 -18.33 21.72
CA ASP A 567 23.10 -19.58 22.46
C ASP A 567 24.06 -19.73 23.66
N GLY A 568 24.35 -18.61 24.33
CA GLY A 568 25.24 -18.55 25.49
C GLY A 568 26.73 -18.54 25.18
N GLU A 569 27.12 -18.54 23.90
CA GLU A 569 28.51 -18.38 23.47
C GLU A 569 28.74 -16.98 22.87
N SER A 570 29.93 -16.39 23.06
CA SER A 570 30.25 -15.10 22.45
C SER A 570 30.11 -15.17 20.92
N TYR A 571 29.31 -14.27 20.35
CA TYR A 571 29.03 -14.26 18.92
C TYR A 571 30.31 -14.01 18.10
N MET A 572 31.16 -13.10 18.58
CA MET A 572 32.47 -12.82 17.99
C MET A 572 33.59 -13.51 18.78
N THR A 573 33.80 -14.79 18.48
CA THR A 573 34.91 -15.57 19.05
C THR A 573 36.27 -15.07 18.54
N PRO A 574 37.37 -15.30 19.27
CA PRO A 574 38.71 -14.93 18.81
C PRO A 574 39.06 -15.51 17.43
N ASP A 575 38.62 -16.74 17.15
CA ASP A 575 38.87 -17.37 15.84
C ASP A 575 38.12 -16.68 14.70
N ARG A 576 36.83 -16.35 14.89
CA ARG A 576 36.05 -15.57 13.91
C ARG A 576 36.67 -14.20 13.66
N PHE A 577 37.10 -13.53 14.73
CA PHE A 577 37.75 -12.22 14.62
C PHE A 577 39.09 -12.30 13.87
N ARG A 578 39.92 -13.33 14.13
CA ARG A 578 41.18 -13.57 13.41
C ARG A 578 40.96 -13.78 11.91
N ARG A 579 39.97 -14.60 11.53
CA ARG A 579 39.60 -14.81 10.11
C ARG A 579 39.16 -13.51 9.44
N TRP A 580 38.29 -12.74 10.10
CA TRP A 580 37.85 -11.44 9.59
C TRP A 580 39.00 -10.44 9.45
N ALA A 581 39.85 -10.33 10.49
CA ALA A 581 41.01 -9.46 10.47
C ALA A 581 41.98 -9.84 9.34
N ALA A 582 42.19 -11.14 9.10
CA ALA A 582 43.01 -11.64 7.99
C ALA A 582 42.44 -11.23 6.63
N TYR A 583 41.13 -11.37 6.43
CA TYR A 583 40.45 -10.90 5.21
C TYR A 583 40.60 -9.38 5.03
N GLN A 584 40.44 -8.59 6.09
CA GLN A 584 40.62 -7.13 6.04
C GLN A 584 42.07 -6.73 5.73
N VAL A 585 43.06 -7.47 6.24
CA VAL A 585 44.48 -7.28 5.90
C VAL A 585 44.72 -7.54 4.41
N PHE A 586 44.17 -8.63 3.88
CA PHE A 586 44.29 -8.97 2.47
C PHE A 586 43.68 -7.88 1.57
N LEU A 587 42.47 -7.39 1.89
CA LEU A 587 41.84 -6.29 1.18
C LEU A 587 42.67 -5.00 1.25
N ALA A 588 43.21 -4.67 2.42
CA ALA A 588 44.05 -3.47 2.57
C ALA A 588 45.33 -3.54 1.74
N GLN A 589 45.91 -4.73 1.56
CA GLN A 589 47.14 -4.95 0.79
C GLN A 589 46.89 -5.01 -0.73
N THR A 590 45.74 -5.52 -1.18
CA THR A 590 45.45 -5.76 -2.60
C THR A 590 44.53 -4.70 -3.23
N GLY A 591 43.72 -4.00 -2.44
CA GLY A 591 42.65 -3.10 -2.89
C GLY A 591 43.07 -1.72 -3.41
N GLY A 592 44.35 -1.50 -3.73
CA GLY A 592 44.83 -0.23 -4.29
C GLY A 592 44.85 0.97 -3.32
N ILE A 593 44.60 0.75 -2.02
CA ILE A 593 44.74 1.76 -0.97
C ILE A 593 46.22 2.10 -0.82
N GLY A 594 46.62 3.34 -1.10
CA GLY A 594 48.04 3.73 -1.19
C GLY A 594 48.88 3.51 0.08
N ASN A 595 48.26 3.33 1.25
CA ASN A 595 48.95 2.98 2.50
C ASN A 595 48.07 2.15 3.45
N PRO A 596 48.32 0.84 3.65
CA PRO A 596 47.51 -0.01 4.52
C PRO A 596 47.81 0.15 6.02
N ILE A 597 48.87 0.90 6.40
CA ILE A 597 49.32 1.01 7.79
C ILE A 597 48.25 1.59 8.75
N PRO A 598 47.49 2.65 8.41
CA PRO A 598 46.43 3.16 9.30
C PRO A 598 45.37 2.10 9.60
N ARG A 599 44.96 1.31 8.60
CA ARG A 599 44.00 0.22 8.74
C ARG A 599 44.52 -0.87 9.66
N LEU A 600 45.77 -1.32 9.44
CA LEU A 600 46.41 -2.32 10.29
C LEU A 600 46.58 -1.85 11.74
N ARG A 601 46.84 -0.56 11.97
CA ARG A 601 46.86 0.02 13.33
C ARG A 601 45.50 -0.06 14.00
N ALA A 602 44.43 0.28 13.28
CA ALA A 602 43.07 0.22 13.80
C ALA A 602 42.67 -1.22 14.15
N LEU A 603 42.97 -2.19 13.28
CA LEU A 603 42.76 -3.62 13.54
C LEU A 603 43.57 -4.10 14.75
N ARG A 604 44.82 -3.65 14.90
CA ARG A 604 45.66 -4.01 16.06
C ARG A 604 45.12 -3.41 17.36
N SER A 605 44.66 -2.17 17.33
CA SER A 605 44.02 -1.54 18.48
C SER A 605 42.77 -2.30 18.89
N LEU A 606 41.94 -2.72 17.92
CA LEU A 606 40.80 -3.60 18.16
C LEU A 606 41.23 -4.95 18.75
N ALA A 607 42.27 -5.59 18.21
CA ALA A 607 42.75 -6.86 18.75
C ALA A 607 43.26 -6.75 20.18
N SER A 608 43.90 -5.63 20.52
CA SER A 608 44.31 -5.33 21.90
C SER A 608 43.11 -5.11 22.82
N GLU A 609 42.05 -4.46 22.33
CA GLU A 609 40.80 -4.24 23.05
C GLU A 609 40.08 -5.56 23.33
N LEU A 610 40.08 -6.48 22.37
CA LEU A 610 39.49 -7.82 22.46
C LEU A 610 40.41 -8.86 23.15
N CYS A 611 41.53 -8.43 23.73
CA CYS A 611 42.53 -9.28 24.39
C CYS A 611 43.14 -10.40 23.51
N ASP A 612 43.20 -10.24 22.19
CA ASP A 612 43.79 -11.21 21.26
C ASP A 612 45.28 -10.92 20.99
N ASN A 613 46.14 -11.35 21.91
CA ASN A 613 47.59 -11.10 21.85
C ASN A 613 48.25 -11.70 20.59
N ASP A 614 47.80 -12.88 20.14
CA ASP A 614 48.37 -13.52 18.95
C ASP A 614 48.11 -12.65 17.71
N LEU A 615 46.89 -12.13 17.55
CA LEU A 615 46.55 -11.26 16.43
C LEU A 615 47.29 -9.91 16.52
N VAL A 616 47.50 -9.37 17.73
CA VAL A 616 48.31 -8.15 17.94
C VAL A 616 49.74 -8.33 17.45
N GLU A 617 50.37 -9.47 17.75
CA GLU A 617 51.72 -9.80 17.29
C GLU A 617 51.77 -9.92 15.76
N VAL A 618 50.82 -10.65 15.20
CA VAL A 618 50.71 -10.92 13.76
C VAL A 618 50.45 -9.63 12.95
N LEU A 619 49.55 -8.76 13.41
CA LEU A 619 49.32 -7.45 12.79
C LEU A 619 50.54 -6.52 12.92
N THR A 620 51.31 -6.64 14.01
CA THR A 620 52.56 -5.90 14.19
C THR A 620 53.64 -6.38 13.21
N ALA A 621 53.77 -7.70 13.02
CA ALA A 621 54.64 -8.31 12.02
C ALA A 621 54.24 -7.89 10.60
N THR A 622 52.95 -7.84 10.31
CA THR A 622 52.41 -7.41 9.01
C THR A 622 52.73 -5.94 8.72
N MET A 623 52.52 -5.04 9.70
CA MET A 623 52.91 -3.63 9.56
C MET A 623 54.42 -3.46 9.35
N ARG A 624 55.24 -4.34 9.94
CA ARG A 624 56.69 -4.34 9.75
C ARG A 624 57.07 -4.79 8.34
N SER A 625 56.45 -5.85 7.83
CA SER A 625 56.65 -6.32 6.46
C SER A 625 56.26 -5.26 5.43
N VAL A 626 55.11 -4.60 5.57
CA VAL A 626 54.70 -3.50 4.68
C VAL A 626 55.75 -2.37 4.63
N ARG A 627 56.47 -2.11 5.72
CA ARG A 627 57.51 -1.06 5.78
C ARG A 627 58.86 -1.49 5.24
N LEU A 628 59.22 -2.77 5.41
CA LEU A 628 60.54 -3.30 5.07
C LEU A 628 60.58 -3.98 3.69
N GLY A 629 59.42 -4.30 3.10
CA GLY A 629 59.35 -5.06 1.86
C GLY A 629 59.87 -6.48 2.04
N ASP A 630 60.75 -6.92 1.13
CA ASP A 630 61.31 -8.28 1.12
C ASP A 630 62.36 -8.53 2.22
N ASP A 631 62.82 -7.49 2.92
CA ASP A 631 63.85 -7.57 3.97
C ASP A 631 63.29 -7.91 5.36
N ILE A 632 62.40 -8.91 5.45
CA ILE A 632 61.83 -9.38 6.72
C ILE A 632 62.60 -10.57 7.32
N ASP A 633 62.68 -10.63 8.65
CA ASP A 633 63.27 -11.76 9.36
C ASP A 633 62.35 -13.01 9.34
N PRO A 634 62.91 -14.23 9.52
CA PRO A 634 62.14 -15.48 9.48
C PRO A 634 60.99 -15.56 10.49
N ASP A 635 61.14 -14.92 11.66
CA ASP A 635 60.07 -14.89 12.67
C ASP A 635 58.89 -14.03 12.22
N THR A 636 59.17 -12.89 11.58
CA THR A 636 58.16 -12.02 10.95
C THR A 636 57.43 -12.76 9.83
N SER A 637 58.16 -13.52 8.99
CA SER A 637 57.56 -14.35 7.94
C SER A 637 56.61 -15.40 8.52
N ARG A 638 57.04 -16.15 9.55
CA ARG A 638 56.21 -17.17 10.21
C ARG A 638 54.93 -16.60 10.84
N LEU A 639 54.98 -15.38 11.39
CA LEU A 639 53.80 -14.71 11.93
C LEU A 639 52.84 -14.26 10.83
N ILE A 640 53.34 -13.86 9.67
CA ILE A 640 52.52 -13.51 8.50
C ILE A 640 51.86 -14.76 7.90
N ASP A 641 52.54 -15.90 7.90
CA ASP A 641 51.97 -17.17 7.43
C ASP A 641 50.68 -17.54 8.20
N LYS A 642 50.59 -17.18 9.49
CA LYS A 642 49.36 -17.35 10.28
C LYS A 642 48.17 -16.55 9.73
N LEU A 643 48.38 -15.37 9.14
CA LEU A 643 47.29 -14.62 8.49
C LEU A 643 46.80 -15.33 7.25
N SER A 644 47.71 -15.92 6.46
CA SER A 644 47.35 -16.74 5.30
C SER A 644 46.53 -17.96 5.73
N ASP A 645 46.94 -18.62 6.83
CA ASP A 645 46.21 -19.75 7.40
C ASP A 645 44.81 -19.33 7.88
N TRP A 646 44.68 -18.23 8.61
CA TRP A 646 43.39 -17.71 9.05
C TRP A 646 42.50 -17.25 7.88
N GLY A 647 43.08 -16.58 6.89
CA GLY A 647 42.37 -16.09 5.70
C GLY A 647 41.96 -17.18 4.71
N SER A 648 42.52 -18.39 4.83
CA SER A 648 42.17 -19.54 3.98
C SER A 648 40.86 -20.23 4.37
N GLN A 649 40.31 -19.91 5.55
CA GLN A 649 39.07 -20.47 6.08
C GLN A 649 37.86 -19.61 5.69
N SER A 650 36.68 -20.21 5.52
CA SER A 650 35.46 -19.46 5.23
C SER A 650 35.10 -18.52 6.39
N LEU A 651 34.61 -17.33 6.04
CA LEU A 651 33.92 -16.46 6.99
C LEU A 651 32.51 -17.00 7.16
N ASP A 652 32.21 -17.53 8.35
CA ASP A 652 30.88 -18.07 8.69
C ASP A 652 29.88 -16.97 9.08
N PHE A 653 30.19 -15.71 8.79
CA PHE A 653 29.31 -14.57 8.94
C PHE A 653 29.40 -13.70 7.69
N GLU A 654 28.27 -13.28 7.14
CA GLU A 654 28.25 -12.26 6.08
C GLU A 654 28.69 -10.94 6.70
N PRO A 655 29.85 -10.37 6.31
CA PRO A 655 30.15 -9.01 6.69
C PRO A 655 29.15 -8.10 5.97
N ILE A 656 28.31 -7.40 6.75
CA ILE A 656 27.39 -6.36 6.25
C ILE A 656 28.17 -5.30 5.47
#